data_AF-A0A7C5BV29-F1
#
_entry.id   AF-A0A7C5BV29-F1
#
_cell.length_a   1.000
_cell.length_b   1.000
_cell.length_c   1.000
_cell.angle_alpha   90.00
_cell.angle_beta   90.00
_cell.angle_gamma   90.00
#
_symmetry.space_group_name_H-M   'P 1'
#
loop_
_entity.id
_entity.type
_entity.pdbx_description
1 polymer ?
#
loop_
_entity_poly.entity_id
_entity_poly.type
_entity_poly.pdbx_seq_one_letter_code
_entity_poly.pdbx_strand_id
1 'polypeptide(L)'
;MRAVLAILLLLCSISAFAGVTRHDVMVLANSNSPTSVAVAKYYAAKRGIPASHVRTIACTTAETVDPAGFAALRDRIKAHLVSLGSVADSPATDPISTIVMCTGIPHIVSDNSECYGAVDTALAGCFTECPWGKEPLGIYGDYQPAPGFPNPYYGDYAAAQPFRQFRANVAASTTWEAFPLPGFSLVRMLDADTALAAGGGGVLFRGTRGGGVWTWSPVRGKDRACIGWKISSISVLDSLHAYACTGNPSKPHGGGTIIATSDGGLTWSRIRYCGRGSGWKLPDAMLGVDFADTSHGWAVGTKELATGSATPLMVATADGGSSWTDLSSKLPASFFPRAVSAADADNVWICGAAGAIYHSSDGGNTWALANSGAPTVDYTCIWIRSGGGAFRGWAAGKSGKIIRTENGTDWTVEASGLTTSDVTDFAAYSQDCACAAYGATSILTYSRPGGWSVESVGLAPIVSAASPGGNGGVAVGGTRYIFADSALGWSAVCNVPDTPWRLRYMVTRLDGYWDDIDSDGLPDDIKAIIDRASGAIVPGRFVLDDTPKLDSGTITPNVYQPAYQGLTSAGAQVTWDTSATFLTHQTNVIGYASWGMHDYYSSTYTSLGRPFNTWANGGIGVVIESTDGRGFHLPYYAWALYRGGTAYANKLSLDGWFSSATHNGFKLALMDPTGTELASGTVTSGRVQIDLSAVNWPADHRSYVQLYFPSNDPLHPGAPVEHARYPWSGSTTEAYDNRTAGYPIMASCARNLLSELLREGASGGVANVDEPWTSYVGDVAYLFPRYAQGYTFAESAYMCMPGMGWQEVAVGDPLMAPYATPPSVSIAQPSHDGQVVTGTISISATATPNASSGIARVEFWLDDDTLLTSDTIAPYSVSLDTAALPDGLHRIEAIAFENDAVENVGSATRAFITSNNGLIRPSLADIASLADGTAVGVQNATVTAAFNGFFNIEDSDRVRAIRVRSSTPVIEGSSVTVVGRLATTDGEREIAADGVY
;
A
#
# COMPACT_ATOMS: atom_id res chain seq x y z
N MET A 1 -2.28 37.79 33.22
CA MET A 1 -2.60 36.35 33.39
C MET A 1 -3.19 35.72 32.12
N ARG A 2 -4.25 36.27 31.50
CA ARG A 2 -4.79 35.77 30.22
C ARG A 2 -3.86 35.93 29.00
N ALA A 3 -3.02 36.97 28.96
CA ALA A 3 -1.99 37.13 27.92
C ALA A 3 -0.78 36.17 28.09
N VAL A 4 -0.51 35.72 29.32
CA VAL A 4 0.57 34.76 29.62
C VAL A 4 0.10 33.33 29.34
N LEU A 5 -1.20 33.03 29.52
CA LEU A 5 -1.80 31.77 29.08
C LEU A 5 -1.84 31.63 27.54
N ALA A 6 -2.01 32.73 26.81
CA ALA A 6 -1.97 32.72 25.34
C ALA A 6 -0.56 32.46 24.80
N ILE A 7 0.48 32.93 25.49
CA ILE A 7 1.89 32.66 25.12
C ILE A 7 2.31 31.24 25.52
N LEU A 8 1.77 30.69 26.61
CA LEU A 8 2.01 29.29 27.01
C LEU A 8 1.22 28.26 26.17
N LEU A 9 0.09 28.64 25.56
CA LEU A 9 -0.63 27.81 24.58
C LEU A 9 -0.01 27.82 23.18
N LEU A 10 0.90 28.76 22.90
CA LEU A 10 1.75 28.79 21.69
C LEU A 10 3.05 27.97 21.85
N LEU A 11 3.30 27.40 23.04
CA LEU A 11 4.44 26.53 23.36
C LEU A 11 4.06 25.03 23.43
N CYS A 12 2.83 24.67 23.04
CA CYS A 12 2.53 23.28 22.70
C CYS A 12 3.21 22.97 21.36
N SER A 13 4.30 22.21 21.46
CA SER A 13 5.01 21.53 20.39
C SER A 13 4.10 21.16 19.21
N ILE A 14 4.15 21.98 18.16
CA ILE A 14 3.72 21.59 16.82
C ILE A 14 4.83 20.67 16.30
N SER A 15 4.70 19.39 16.61
CA SER A 15 5.35 18.32 15.89
C SER A 15 4.20 17.65 15.10
N ALA A 16 4.22 17.46 13.79
CA ALA A 16 5.35 17.33 12.90
C ALA A 16 4.90 17.25 11.43
N PHE A 17 5.78 17.69 10.55
CA PHE A 17 5.85 17.40 9.12
C PHE A 17 7.28 16.84 8.93
N ALA A 18 7.52 15.79 8.15
CA ALA A 18 8.87 15.31 7.76
C ALA A 18 8.87 14.49 6.43
N GLY A 19 9.29 15.10 5.32
CA GLY A 19 9.55 14.41 4.06
C GLY A 19 10.65 13.38 4.27
N VAL A 20 10.58 12.23 3.60
CA VAL A 20 11.51 11.12 3.86
C VAL A 20 12.94 11.54 3.53
N THR A 21 13.81 11.54 4.54
CA THR A 21 15.24 11.85 4.41
C THR A 21 16.09 10.58 4.56
N ARG A 22 17.40 10.71 4.35
CA ARG A 22 18.37 9.63 4.63
C ARG A 22 18.36 9.18 6.10
N HIS A 23 17.94 10.05 7.01
CA HIS A 23 17.84 9.75 8.45
C HIS A 23 16.60 8.91 8.78
N ASP A 24 15.59 8.88 7.91
CA ASP A 24 14.35 8.12 8.15
C ASP A 24 14.41 6.69 7.59
N VAL A 25 15.54 6.31 6.98
CA VAL A 25 15.71 5.07 6.22
C VAL A 25 16.57 4.07 6.97
N MET A 26 16.04 2.88 7.25
CA MET A 26 16.81 1.70 7.66
C MET A 26 17.07 0.79 6.46
N VAL A 27 18.32 0.42 6.23
CA VAL A 27 18.72 -0.52 5.16
C VAL A 27 18.98 -1.88 5.79
N LEU A 28 18.36 -2.93 5.25
CA LEU A 28 18.43 -4.28 5.79
C LEU A 28 19.00 -5.25 4.76
N ALA A 29 20.08 -5.93 5.12
CA ALA A 29 20.69 -6.99 4.31
C ALA A 29 20.62 -8.37 4.97
N ASN A 30 20.52 -9.43 4.17
CA ASN A 30 20.65 -10.79 4.66
C ASN A 30 22.13 -11.12 4.97
N SER A 31 22.47 -11.38 6.23
CA SER A 31 23.84 -11.72 6.64
C SER A 31 24.34 -13.04 6.05
N ASN A 32 23.44 -13.91 5.58
CA ASN A 32 23.78 -15.17 4.91
C ASN A 32 24.05 -14.98 3.40
N SER A 33 23.86 -13.77 2.86
CA SER A 33 24.12 -13.43 1.46
C SER A 33 25.16 -12.32 1.37
N PRO A 34 26.42 -12.63 0.97
CA PRO A 34 27.45 -11.61 0.76
C PRO A 34 27.02 -10.53 -0.24
N THR A 35 26.29 -10.93 -1.29
CA THR A 35 25.69 -10.04 -2.28
C THR A 35 24.72 -9.04 -1.64
N SER A 36 23.83 -9.51 -0.76
CA SER A 36 22.90 -8.64 -0.02
C SER A 36 23.64 -7.57 0.80
N VAL A 37 24.72 -7.97 1.49
CA VAL A 37 25.56 -7.08 2.28
C VAL A 37 26.31 -6.07 1.41
N ALA A 38 26.80 -6.49 0.22
CA ALA A 38 27.44 -5.60 -0.73
C ALA A 38 26.45 -4.55 -1.25
N VAL A 39 25.23 -4.95 -1.64
CA VAL A 39 24.15 -4.04 -2.08
C VAL A 39 23.81 -3.03 -1.00
N ALA A 40 23.64 -3.45 0.26
CA ALA A 40 23.33 -2.54 1.36
C ALA A 40 24.43 -1.49 1.57
N LYS A 41 25.71 -1.91 1.56
CA LYS A 41 26.85 -0.98 1.69
C LYS A 41 26.91 0.00 0.53
N TYR A 42 26.70 -0.49 -0.69
CA TYR A 42 26.73 0.33 -1.89
C TYR A 42 25.61 1.38 -1.87
N TYR A 43 24.37 0.95 -1.58
CA TYR A 43 23.23 1.86 -1.45
C TYR A 43 23.44 2.89 -0.34
N ALA A 44 23.89 2.46 0.84
CA ALA A 44 24.14 3.36 1.97
C ALA A 44 25.20 4.42 1.63
N ALA A 45 26.29 4.03 0.99
CA ALA A 45 27.32 4.97 0.53
C ALA A 45 26.76 5.95 -0.53
N LYS A 46 25.94 5.45 -1.46
CA LYS A 46 25.36 6.26 -2.55
C LYS A 46 24.36 7.30 -2.04
N ARG A 47 23.52 6.94 -1.07
CA ARG A 47 22.49 7.81 -0.48
C ARG A 47 22.92 8.54 0.79
N GLY A 48 24.13 8.26 1.28
CA GLY A 48 24.60 8.76 2.57
C GLY A 48 23.72 8.28 3.73
N ILE A 49 23.18 7.06 3.66
CA ILE A 49 22.42 6.51 4.78
C ILE A 49 23.37 6.37 5.97
N PRO A 50 22.97 6.82 7.19
CA PRO A 50 23.84 6.71 8.34
C PRO A 50 24.29 5.28 8.58
N ALA A 51 25.57 5.09 8.94
CA ALA A 51 26.14 3.75 9.12
C ALA A 51 25.41 2.97 10.22
N SER A 52 24.86 3.67 11.22
CA SER A 52 24.02 3.10 12.26
C SER A 52 22.71 2.53 11.69
N HIS A 53 22.18 3.02 10.56
CA HIS A 53 20.93 2.56 9.97
C HIS A 53 21.09 1.38 9.02
N VAL A 54 22.33 0.97 8.72
CA VAL A 54 22.62 -0.23 7.92
C VAL A 54 22.68 -1.45 8.85
N ARG A 55 21.69 -2.35 8.71
CA ARG A 55 21.51 -3.53 9.57
C ARG A 55 21.61 -4.82 8.75
N THR A 56 22.04 -5.88 9.42
CA THR A 56 22.07 -7.23 8.85
C THR A 56 21.20 -8.17 9.66
N ILE A 57 20.53 -9.08 8.97
CA ILE A 57 19.64 -10.08 9.55
C ILE A 57 19.97 -11.46 8.98
N ALA A 58 20.08 -12.49 9.81
CA ALA A 58 20.28 -13.85 9.32
C ALA A 58 18.96 -14.45 8.85
N CYS A 59 18.74 -14.66 7.56
CA CYS A 59 17.54 -15.36 7.07
C CYS A 59 17.85 -16.33 5.92
N THR A 60 16.86 -17.11 5.53
CA THR A 60 16.99 -17.96 4.33
C THR A 60 17.24 -17.08 3.12
N THR A 61 18.05 -17.57 2.18
CA THR A 61 18.25 -16.93 0.86
C THR A 61 17.20 -17.38 -0.15
N ALA A 62 16.23 -18.21 0.27
CA ALA A 62 15.07 -18.54 -0.55
C ALA A 62 14.13 -17.33 -0.66
N GLU A 63 13.55 -17.12 -1.84
CA GLU A 63 12.55 -16.07 -2.07
C GLU A 63 11.28 -16.28 -1.22
N THR A 64 10.97 -17.53 -0.88
CA THR A 64 9.77 -17.91 -0.12
C THR A 64 10.09 -18.32 1.31
N VAL A 65 9.29 -17.81 2.25
CA VAL A 65 9.21 -18.26 3.64
C VAL A 65 7.80 -18.73 3.98
N ASP A 66 7.71 -19.64 4.94
CA ASP A 66 6.43 -19.98 5.55
C ASP A 66 5.99 -18.90 6.57
N PRO A 67 4.73 -18.91 7.02
CA PRO A 67 4.24 -17.91 7.98
C PRO A 67 5.05 -17.85 9.29
N ALA A 68 5.56 -19.00 9.75
CA ALA A 68 6.42 -19.05 10.93
C ALA A 68 7.79 -18.39 10.70
N GLY A 69 8.39 -18.64 9.53
CA GLY A 69 9.63 -18.02 9.08
C GLY A 69 9.48 -16.50 8.90
N PHE A 70 8.35 -16.05 8.36
CA PHE A 70 8.02 -14.62 8.28
C PHE A 70 7.88 -13.98 9.67
N ALA A 71 7.16 -14.60 10.61
CA ALA A 71 7.02 -14.10 11.98
C ALA A 71 8.39 -13.92 12.65
N ALA A 72 9.29 -14.91 12.50
CA ALA A 72 10.65 -14.84 13.01
C ALA A 72 11.52 -13.76 12.31
N LEU A 73 11.34 -13.56 11.00
CA LEU A 73 11.98 -12.46 10.26
C LEU A 73 11.53 -11.11 10.81
N ARG A 74 10.22 -10.88 10.90
CA ARG A 74 9.63 -9.65 11.44
C ARG A 74 10.12 -9.32 12.85
N ASP A 75 10.13 -10.28 13.76
CA ASP A 75 10.50 -10.03 15.16
C ASP A 75 11.95 -9.55 15.29
N ARG A 76 12.84 -10.05 14.43
CA ARG A 76 14.23 -9.59 14.36
C ARG A 76 14.35 -8.19 13.73
N ILE A 77 13.57 -7.89 12.70
CA ILE A 77 13.46 -6.53 12.15
C ILE A 77 12.98 -5.56 13.22
N LYS A 78 11.97 -5.95 14.02
CA LYS A 78 11.47 -5.17 15.16
C LYS A 78 12.58 -4.84 16.16
N ALA A 79 13.43 -5.81 16.48
CA ALA A 79 14.54 -5.60 17.41
C ALA A 79 15.55 -4.56 16.89
N HIS A 80 15.83 -4.56 15.58
CA HIS A 80 16.67 -3.54 14.95
C HIS A 80 16.04 -2.14 15.02
N LEU A 81 14.75 -2.02 14.71
CA LEU A 81 14.01 -0.76 14.83
C LEU A 81 14.05 -0.23 16.28
N VAL A 82 13.78 -1.08 17.27
CA VAL A 82 13.87 -0.70 18.70
C VAL A 82 15.27 -0.22 19.07
N SER A 83 16.33 -0.85 18.53
CA SER A 83 17.71 -0.41 18.78
C SER A 83 18.05 0.96 18.19
N LEU A 84 17.29 1.41 17.19
CA LEU A 84 17.41 2.74 16.58
C LEU A 84 16.54 3.79 17.27
N GLY A 85 15.84 3.44 18.35
CA GLY A 85 14.97 4.36 19.08
C GLY A 85 13.51 4.34 18.59
N SER A 86 13.15 3.49 17.63
CA SER A 86 11.76 3.28 17.22
C SER A 86 10.99 2.52 18.30
N VAL A 87 10.12 3.22 19.04
CA VAL A 87 9.35 2.63 20.15
C VAL A 87 7.96 2.21 19.68
N ALA A 88 7.54 0.99 20.00
CA ALA A 88 6.33 0.34 19.48
C ALA A 88 5.03 1.18 19.57
N ASP A 89 4.95 2.16 20.47
CA ASP A 89 3.70 2.77 20.92
C ASP A 89 3.55 4.28 20.61
N SER A 90 4.48 4.93 19.88
CA SER A 90 4.38 6.37 19.54
C SER A 90 4.91 6.73 18.13
N PRO A 91 4.05 6.82 17.10
CA PRO A 91 4.45 7.15 15.72
C PRO A 91 4.85 8.62 15.52
N ALA A 92 4.59 9.50 16.50
CA ALA A 92 4.93 10.93 16.43
C ALA A 92 6.41 11.24 16.75
N THR A 93 7.22 10.23 17.08
CA THR A 93 8.65 10.39 17.39
C THR A 93 9.50 9.24 16.85
N ASP A 94 8.94 8.41 15.94
CA ASP A 94 9.68 7.30 15.35
C ASP A 94 10.78 7.84 14.41
N PRO A 95 12.06 7.54 14.64
CA PRO A 95 13.16 8.03 13.81
C PRO A 95 13.27 7.30 12.47
N ILE A 96 12.56 6.18 12.27
CA ILE A 96 12.56 5.43 11.02
C ILE A 96 11.15 5.43 10.45
N SER A 97 10.98 5.89 9.21
CA SER A 97 9.71 5.80 8.47
C SER A 97 9.79 4.85 7.28
N THR A 98 11.00 4.41 6.90
CA THR A 98 11.24 3.65 5.67
C THR A 98 12.23 2.51 5.91
N ILE A 99 11.92 1.32 5.38
CA ILE A 99 12.78 0.14 5.41
C ILE A 99 13.12 -0.24 3.96
N VAL A 100 14.40 -0.35 3.66
CA VAL A 100 14.90 -0.85 2.38
C VAL A 100 15.42 -2.27 2.57
N MET A 101 14.79 -3.25 1.95
CA MET A 101 15.25 -4.64 1.97
C MET A 101 16.14 -4.93 0.76
N CYS A 102 17.33 -5.44 1.00
CA CYS A 102 18.23 -5.84 -0.08
C CYS A 102 17.94 -7.27 -0.55
N THR A 103 18.32 -7.57 -1.79
CA THR A 103 18.24 -8.90 -2.41
C THR A 103 18.68 -10.04 -1.48
N GLY A 104 18.05 -11.21 -1.61
CA GLY A 104 18.30 -12.37 -0.75
C GLY A 104 17.60 -12.31 0.61
N ILE A 105 16.82 -11.26 0.90
CA ILE A 105 15.78 -11.31 1.93
C ILE A 105 14.50 -11.89 1.29
N PRO A 106 13.81 -12.85 1.93
CA PRO A 106 12.59 -13.44 1.38
C PRO A 106 11.53 -12.39 1.07
N HIS A 107 10.76 -12.63 0.01
CA HIS A 107 9.69 -11.73 -0.42
C HIS A 107 8.32 -12.34 -0.53
N ILE A 108 8.25 -13.66 -0.54
CA ILE A 108 7.01 -14.39 -0.62
C ILE A 108 6.76 -15.05 0.73
N VAL A 109 5.54 -14.91 1.24
CA VAL A 109 5.01 -15.72 2.33
C VAL A 109 4.05 -16.76 1.73
N SER A 110 4.29 -18.05 2.00
CA SER A 110 3.48 -19.16 1.49
C SER A 110 3.40 -20.30 2.51
N ASP A 111 2.22 -20.88 2.72
CA ASP A 111 2.03 -22.10 3.52
C ASP A 111 1.99 -23.38 2.68
N ASN A 112 2.35 -23.30 1.39
CA ASN A 112 2.11 -24.32 0.37
C ASN A 112 0.63 -24.51 -0.01
N SER A 113 -0.20 -23.47 0.13
CA SER A 113 -1.45 -23.30 -0.63
C SER A 113 -1.20 -22.50 -1.92
N GLU A 114 -2.17 -22.49 -2.83
CA GLU A 114 -2.14 -21.71 -4.10
C GLU A 114 -2.21 -20.18 -3.89
N CYS A 115 -2.21 -19.68 -2.65
CA CYS A 115 -2.28 -18.25 -2.36
C CYS A 115 -1.00 -17.75 -1.69
N TYR A 116 -0.29 -16.83 -2.35
CA TYR A 116 0.94 -16.23 -1.83
C TYR A 116 0.69 -14.80 -1.31
N GLY A 117 1.48 -14.35 -0.34
CA GLY A 117 1.51 -12.97 0.14
C GLY A 117 2.91 -12.35 0.01
N ALA A 118 3.00 -11.02 -0.04
CA ALA A 118 4.28 -10.31 -0.09
C ALA A 118 4.80 -9.97 1.31
N VAL A 119 6.08 -10.26 1.57
CA VAL A 119 6.76 -9.88 2.82
C VAL A 119 6.75 -8.36 2.99
N ASP A 120 6.87 -7.58 1.91
CA ASP A 120 6.96 -6.10 1.94
C ASP A 120 5.73 -5.48 2.57
N THR A 121 4.56 -5.70 1.96
CA THR A 121 3.31 -5.16 2.43
C THR A 121 2.86 -5.83 3.72
N ALA A 122 3.20 -7.10 3.96
CA ALA A 122 2.96 -7.74 5.25
C ALA A 122 3.78 -7.08 6.37
N LEU A 123 5.06 -6.79 6.15
CA LEU A 123 5.94 -6.14 7.11
C LEU A 123 5.49 -4.70 7.40
N ALA A 124 5.15 -3.96 6.37
CA ALA A 124 4.60 -2.61 6.48
C ALA A 124 3.27 -2.59 7.28
N GLY A 125 2.45 -3.65 7.18
CA GLY A 125 1.24 -3.84 7.99
C GLY A 125 1.49 -4.39 9.42
N CYS A 126 2.60 -5.08 9.67
CA CYS A 126 2.87 -5.86 10.89
C CYS A 126 3.15 -5.03 12.15
N PHE A 127 3.54 -3.76 11.98
CA PHE A 127 3.89 -2.88 13.10
C PHE A 127 2.82 -1.85 13.44
N THR A 128 1.70 -1.92 12.73
CA THR A 128 0.44 -1.34 13.17
C THR A 128 -0.07 -2.20 14.32
N GLU A 129 -0.64 -1.61 15.37
CA GLU A 129 -1.35 -2.40 16.38
C GLU A 129 -2.59 -3.00 15.72
N CYS A 130 -2.43 -4.10 15.01
CA CYS A 130 -3.50 -4.81 14.35
C CYS A 130 -4.54 -5.20 15.41
N PRO A 131 -5.74 -4.58 15.43
CA PRO A 131 -6.72 -4.79 16.49
C PRO A 131 -7.34 -6.21 16.48
N TRP A 132 -6.93 -7.04 15.52
CA TRP A 132 -7.40 -8.40 15.31
C TRP A 132 -6.60 -9.41 16.14
N GLY A 133 -5.50 -8.99 16.79
CA GLY A 133 -4.63 -9.85 17.60
C GLY A 133 -3.98 -10.98 16.80
N LYS A 134 -3.96 -10.85 15.47
CA LYS A 134 -3.33 -11.77 14.51
C LYS A 134 -2.51 -10.97 13.53
N GLU A 135 -1.37 -11.53 13.15
CA GLU A 135 -0.46 -10.98 12.14
C GLU A 135 -1.22 -10.70 10.84
N PRO A 136 -0.84 -9.67 10.07
CA PRO A 136 -1.58 -9.21 8.90
C PRO A 136 -1.63 -10.20 7.72
N LEU A 137 -1.16 -11.43 7.91
CA LEU A 137 -1.29 -12.54 6.99
C LEU A 137 -2.74 -13.09 7.04
N GLY A 138 -3.68 -12.37 6.44
CA GLY A 138 -5.08 -12.80 6.27
C GLY A 138 -5.28 -14.02 5.36
N ILE A 139 -4.22 -14.75 5.03
CA ILE A 139 -4.17 -15.66 3.87
C ILE A 139 -4.52 -17.12 4.24
N TYR A 140 -4.51 -17.51 5.52
CA TYR A 140 -4.48 -18.94 5.86
C TYR A 140 -5.72 -19.38 6.65
N GLY A 141 -6.74 -19.89 5.95
CA GLY A 141 -7.85 -20.58 6.61
C GLY A 141 -8.99 -21.12 5.76
N ASP A 142 -9.67 -20.32 4.94
CA ASP A 142 -10.94 -20.73 4.32
C ASP A 142 -11.19 -19.99 2.99
N TYR A 143 -10.78 -20.56 1.84
CA TYR A 143 -11.25 -20.35 0.44
C TYR A 143 -11.85 -18.98 -0.02
N GLN A 144 -11.49 -17.89 0.63
CA GLN A 144 -11.82 -16.51 0.29
C GLN A 144 -10.57 -15.70 0.68
N PRO A 145 -9.71 -15.32 -0.28
CA PRO A 145 -8.64 -14.37 -0.02
C PRO A 145 -9.31 -13.08 0.48
N ALA A 146 -9.32 -12.82 1.78
CA ALA A 146 -9.74 -11.51 2.26
C ALA A 146 -8.58 -10.56 1.93
N PRO A 147 -8.85 -9.40 1.30
CA PRO A 147 -7.79 -8.45 1.03
C PRO A 147 -7.08 -8.11 2.33
N GLY A 148 -5.76 -8.00 2.24
CA GLY A 148 -4.96 -7.37 3.27
C GLY A 148 -5.58 -6.03 3.66
N PHE A 149 -5.48 -5.67 4.94
CA PHE A 149 -6.09 -4.49 5.56
C PHE A 149 -6.06 -3.27 4.63
N PRO A 150 -7.15 -2.50 4.48
CA PRO A 150 -7.15 -1.31 3.63
C PRO A 150 -5.97 -0.40 3.95
N ASN A 151 -5.24 0.02 2.93
CA ASN A 151 -4.15 0.97 3.12
C ASN A 151 -4.75 2.34 3.44
N PRO A 152 -4.49 2.92 4.63
CA PRO A 152 -5.06 4.20 5.03
C PRO A 152 -4.56 5.39 4.19
N TYR A 153 -3.48 5.20 3.41
CA TYR A 153 -2.92 6.21 2.51
C TYR A 153 -3.37 6.03 1.06
N TYR A 154 -4.16 4.99 0.75
CA TYR A 154 -4.61 4.74 -0.62
C TYR A 154 -5.52 5.84 -1.13
N GLY A 155 -5.19 6.36 -2.31
CA GLY A 155 -6.01 7.32 -3.04
C GLY A 155 -6.18 8.70 -2.41
N ASP A 156 -5.46 8.94 -1.32
CA ASP A 156 -5.49 10.23 -0.66
C ASP A 156 -4.46 11.16 -1.31
N TYR A 157 -4.96 12.12 -2.11
CA TYR A 157 -4.17 13.25 -2.65
C TYR A 157 -3.53 14.08 -1.56
N ALA A 158 -4.11 13.94 -0.38
CA ALA A 158 -3.74 14.54 0.84
C ALA A 158 -3.40 13.46 1.88
N ALA A 159 -2.68 12.37 1.56
CA ALA A 159 -1.98 11.57 2.59
C ALA A 159 -0.47 11.44 2.32
N ALA A 160 0.01 12.18 1.32
CA ALA A 160 1.39 12.22 0.85
C ALA A 160 2.28 13.29 1.53
N GLN A 161 1.68 14.26 2.22
CA GLN A 161 2.36 15.02 3.25
C GLN A 161 2.86 13.99 4.26
N PRO A 162 4.08 14.19 4.76
CA PRO A 162 4.72 13.32 5.72
C PRO A 162 3.73 12.66 6.65
N PHE A 163 3.75 11.32 6.75
CA PHE A 163 3.21 10.36 7.75
C PHE A 163 2.45 10.84 9.03
N ARG A 164 1.85 12.03 9.01
CA ARG A 164 1.53 12.92 10.13
C ARG A 164 0.60 14.04 9.62
N GLN A 165 -0.68 13.69 9.66
CA GLN A 165 -1.86 14.56 9.62
C GLN A 165 -2.08 15.44 8.39
N PHE A 166 -3.33 15.36 7.90
CA PHE A 166 -3.80 16.17 6.80
C PHE A 166 -5.09 16.90 7.09
N ARG A 167 -5.16 18.09 6.49
CA ARG A 167 -6.38 18.65 5.94
C ARG A 167 -6.17 18.87 4.45
N ALA A 168 -7.12 18.45 3.63
CA ALA A 168 -7.32 19.05 2.32
C ALA A 168 -8.77 19.52 2.20
N ASN A 169 -8.94 20.80 1.92
CA ASN A 169 -10.23 21.38 1.54
C ASN A 169 -10.50 21.04 0.08
N VAL A 170 -11.67 20.46 -0.20
CA VAL A 170 -12.20 20.36 -1.56
C VAL A 170 -13.05 21.61 -1.86
N ALA A 171 -13.11 21.96 -3.15
CA ALA A 171 -13.52 23.26 -3.71
C ALA A 171 -14.90 23.83 -3.28
N ALA A 172 -14.98 25.16 -3.36
CA ALA A 172 -15.94 26.08 -2.74
C ALA A 172 -17.38 26.13 -3.31
N SER A 173 -18.07 25.00 -3.53
CA SER A 173 -19.51 25.05 -3.86
C SER A 173 -20.43 24.04 -3.16
N THR A 174 -19.88 23.15 -2.32
CA THR A 174 -20.66 22.24 -1.47
C THR A 174 -20.20 22.36 -0.03
N THR A 175 -21.11 22.19 0.94
CA THR A 175 -20.72 22.05 2.36
C THR A 175 -20.19 20.64 2.66
N TRP A 176 -20.26 19.70 1.72
CA TRP A 176 -19.80 18.32 1.88
C TRP A 176 -18.31 18.14 1.55
N GLU A 177 -17.58 17.47 2.45
CA GLU A 177 -16.19 17.04 2.29
C GLU A 177 -16.15 15.55 1.90
N ALA A 178 -15.23 15.17 1.02
CA ALA A 178 -15.07 13.80 0.52
C ALA A 178 -13.83 13.13 1.11
N PHE A 179 -13.98 11.88 1.56
CA PHE A 179 -12.91 11.06 2.11
C PHE A 179 -12.80 9.76 1.29
N PRO A 180 -11.62 9.45 0.72
CA PRO A 180 -11.41 8.21 -0.03
C PRO A 180 -11.31 7.04 0.96
N LEU A 181 -12.38 6.27 1.09
CA LEU A 181 -12.39 5.01 1.86
C LEU A 181 -13.03 3.92 1.00
N PRO A 182 -12.29 2.85 0.65
CA PRO A 182 -12.83 1.82 -0.22
C PRO A 182 -13.86 0.94 0.51
N GLY A 183 -14.90 0.54 -0.23
CA GLY A 183 -15.71 -0.64 0.06
C GLY A 183 -17.02 -0.44 0.80
N PHE A 184 -17.40 0.77 1.22
CA PHE A 184 -18.68 0.99 1.89
C PHE A 184 -19.88 0.89 0.95
N SER A 185 -21.00 0.40 1.47
CA SER A 185 -22.26 0.27 0.77
C SER A 185 -23.48 0.67 1.60
N LEU A 186 -23.28 0.97 2.88
CA LEU A 186 -24.32 1.32 3.83
C LEU A 186 -23.77 2.26 4.90
N VAL A 187 -24.54 3.27 5.29
CA VAL A 187 -24.26 4.15 6.43
C VAL A 187 -25.52 4.44 7.24
N ARG A 188 -25.39 4.55 8.57
CA ARG A 188 -26.46 4.96 9.49
C ARG A 188 -25.90 5.93 10.53
N MET A 189 -26.69 6.93 10.91
CA MET A 189 -26.37 7.74 12.09
C MET A 189 -26.76 6.95 13.34
N LEU A 190 -25.80 6.79 14.24
CA LEU A 190 -26.05 6.24 15.58
C LEU A 190 -26.62 7.32 16.49
N ASP A 191 -26.06 8.53 16.39
CA ASP A 191 -26.50 9.75 17.07
C ASP A 191 -26.14 10.97 16.19
N ALA A 192 -26.17 12.19 16.74
CA ALA A 192 -25.87 13.40 15.97
C ALA A 192 -24.38 13.51 15.52
N ASP A 193 -23.46 12.84 16.23
CA ASP A 193 -22.01 12.96 16.04
C ASP A 193 -21.33 11.64 15.65
N THR A 194 -22.04 10.52 15.76
CA THR A 194 -21.54 9.16 15.51
C THR A 194 -22.30 8.52 14.36
N ALA A 195 -21.55 7.96 13.41
CA ALA A 195 -22.09 7.20 12.29
C ALA A 195 -21.52 5.77 12.26
N LEU A 196 -22.26 4.83 11.70
CA LEU A 196 -21.85 3.46 11.45
C LEU A 196 -21.86 3.23 9.94
N ALA A 197 -20.75 2.76 9.38
CA ALA A 197 -20.63 2.41 7.96
C ALA A 197 -20.27 0.94 7.80
N ALA A 198 -20.80 0.32 6.75
CA ALA A 198 -20.52 -1.07 6.43
C ALA A 198 -20.32 -1.32 4.93
N GLY A 199 -19.50 -2.32 4.63
CA GLY A 199 -19.06 -2.64 3.28
C GLY A 199 -19.19 -4.09 2.84
N GLY A 200 -18.71 -4.37 1.64
CA GLY A 200 -18.48 -5.75 1.17
C GLY A 200 -17.42 -6.46 2.03
N GLY A 201 -17.51 -7.78 2.18
CA GLY A 201 -16.59 -8.54 3.03
C GLY A 201 -16.81 -8.36 4.54
N GLY A 202 -17.98 -7.85 4.94
CA GLY A 202 -18.40 -7.75 6.35
C GLY A 202 -17.67 -6.71 7.19
N VAL A 203 -17.06 -5.73 6.53
CA VAL A 203 -16.29 -4.69 7.20
C VAL A 203 -17.24 -3.65 7.82
N LEU A 204 -16.96 -3.26 9.06
CA LEU A 204 -17.72 -2.28 9.85
C LEU A 204 -16.80 -1.18 10.36
N PHE A 205 -17.29 0.05 10.30
CA PHE A 205 -16.60 1.22 10.83
C PHE A 205 -17.54 2.10 11.62
N ARG A 206 -16.96 2.79 12.59
CA ARG A 206 -17.56 3.82 13.41
C ARG A 206 -16.93 5.17 13.06
N GLY A 207 -17.75 6.05 12.50
CA GLY A 207 -17.46 7.45 12.27
C GLY A 207 -17.74 8.25 13.54
N THR A 208 -16.83 9.14 13.92
CA THR A 208 -17.00 10.09 15.02
C THR A 208 -16.71 11.50 14.54
N ARG A 209 -17.09 12.51 15.34
CA ARG A 209 -17.00 13.92 14.94
C ARG A 209 -17.69 14.15 13.61
N GLY A 210 -18.83 13.48 13.45
CA GLY A 210 -19.61 13.52 12.23
C GLY A 210 -19.14 12.69 11.05
N GLY A 211 -18.23 11.74 11.25
CA GLY A 211 -17.67 11.02 10.12
C GLY A 211 -16.55 11.78 9.41
N GLY A 212 -15.97 12.79 10.05
CA GLY A 212 -14.62 13.26 9.71
C GLY A 212 -13.52 12.32 10.25
N VAL A 213 -13.85 11.39 11.14
CA VAL A 213 -12.93 10.37 11.68
C VAL A 213 -13.59 9.01 11.64
N TRP A 214 -13.06 8.07 10.86
CA TRP A 214 -13.55 6.70 10.79
C TRP A 214 -12.59 5.74 11.46
N THR A 215 -13.13 4.90 12.34
CA THR A 215 -12.39 3.86 13.07
C THR A 215 -13.02 2.51 12.79
N TRP A 216 -12.21 1.49 12.56
CA TRP A 216 -12.72 0.13 12.36
C TRP A 216 -13.39 -0.39 13.65
N SER A 217 -14.49 -1.11 13.48
CA SER A 217 -15.30 -1.67 14.57
C SER A 217 -15.17 -3.20 14.62
N PRO A 218 -14.35 -3.78 15.53
CA PRO A 218 -14.13 -5.22 15.62
C PRO A 218 -15.36 -6.06 15.87
N VAL A 219 -15.45 -7.24 15.24
CA VAL A 219 -16.32 -8.33 15.72
C VAL A 219 -15.53 -9.30 16.61
N ARG A 220 -15.87 -9.41 17.91
CA ARG A 220 -15.19 -10.28 18.89
C ARG A 220 -15.65 -11.75 18.80
N GLY A 221 -14.72 -12.71 19.00
CA GLY A 221 -15.02 -14.16 19.15
C GLY A 221 -14.19 -15.12 18.28
N LYS A 222 -14.31 -16.45 18.52
CA LYS A 222 -13.65 -17.54 17.75
C LYS A 222 -14.32 -17.83 16.39
N ASP A 223 -15.51 -17.29 16.14
CA ASP A 223 -16.35 -17.60 14.98
C ASP A 223 -16.23 -16.53 13.86
N ARG A 224 -15.00 -16.03 13.59
CA ARG A 224 -14.72 -14.93 12.64
C ARG A 224 -14.93 -15.31 11.16
N ALA A 225 -15.02 -16.59 10.84
CA ALA A 225 -15.17 -17.14 9.48
C ALA A 225 -16.55 -16.85 8.83
N CYS A 226 -17.50 -16.23 9.54
CA CYS A 226 -18.86 -16.00 9.03
C CYS A 226 -19.09 -14.61 8.42
N ILE A 227 -18.11 -13.71 8.45
CA ILE A 227 -18.28 -12.29 8.09
C ILE A 227 -17.71 -11.94 6.71
N GLY A 228 -17.48 -12.90 5.81
CA GLY A 228 -17.05 -12.59 4.43
C GLY A 228 -18.15 -12.00 3.52
N TRP A 229 -19.35 -11.76 4.05
CA TRP A 229 -20.55 -11.41 3.27
C TRP A 229 -20.94 -9.94 3.45
N LYS A 230 -21.60 -9.37 2.44
CA LYS A 230 -22.11 -7.99 2.48
C LYS A 230 -23.06 -7.80 3.66
N ILE A 231 -22.84 -6.73 4.44
CA ILE A 231 -23.81 -6.25 5.44
C ILE A 231 -25.00 -5.66 4.68
N SER A 232 -26.18 -6.27 4.85
CA SER A 232 -27.40 -5.92 4.12
C SER A 232 -28.24 -4.87 4.83
N SER A 233 -28.16 -4.81 6.16
CA SER A 233 -28.93 -3.86 6.98
C SER A 233 -28.20 -3.56 8.29
N ILE A 234 -28.35 -2.32 8.75
CA ILE A 234 -27.99 -1.84 10.09
C ILE A 234 -29.24 -1.19 10.68
N SER A 235 -29.68 -1.67 11.83
CA SER A 235 -30.68 -1.04 12.68
C SER A 235 -29.99 -0.41 13.89
N VAL A 236 -30.36 0.84 14.17
CA VAL A 236 -29.92 1.60 15.33
C VAL A 236 -31.09 1.66 16.31
N LEU A 237 -30.86 1.17 17.52
CA LEU A 237 -31.82 1.23 18.62
C LEU A 237 -31.64 2.51 19.43
N ASP A 238 -30.39 2.78 19.84
CA ASP A 238 -30.00 3.97 20.59
C ASP A 238 -28.51 4.30 20.38
N SER A 239 -27.96 5.24 21.14
CA SER A 239 -26.57 5.69 21.02
C SER A 239 -25.51 4.64 21.44
N LEU A 240 -25.92 3.53 22.07
CA LEU A 240 -25.04 2.42 22.46
C LEU A 240 -25.36 1.13 21.69
N HIS A 241 -26.62 0.90 21.34
CA HIS A 241 -27.09 -0.37 20.80
C HIS A 241 -27.43 -0.26 19.32
N ALA A 242 -26.81 -1.12 18.52
CA ALA A 242 -27.12 -1.29 17.10
C ALA A 242 -26.94 -2.76 16.69
N TYR A 243 -27.67 -3.14 15.65
CA TYR A 243 -27.77 -4.51 15.16
C TYR A 243 -27.55 -4.50 13.64
N ALA A 244 -26.86 -5.50 13.12
CA ALA A 244 -26.64 -5.63 11.68
C ALA A 244 -26.78 -7.07 11.23
N CYS A 245 -27.19 -7.27 9.98
CA CYS A 245 -27.29 -8.59 9.38
C CYS A 245 -26.52 -8.70 8.06
N THR A 246 -26.07 -9.91 7.74
CA THR A 246 -25.41 -10.24 6.47
C THR A 246 -26.38 -10.94 5.51
N GLY A 247 -26.25 -10.64 4.22
CA GLY A 247 -26.97 -11.38 3.19
C GLY A 247 -26.67 -10.88 1.78
N ASN A 248 -26.61 -11.80 0.81
CA ASN A 248 -26.46 -11.45 -0.60
C ASN A 248 -27.78 -11.67 -1.35
N PRO A 249 -28.45 -10.62 -1.84
CA PRO A 249 -29.70 -10.75 -2.59
C PRO A 249 -29.53 -11.42 -3.96
N SER A 250 -28.32 -11.47 -4.53
CA SER A 250 -28.02 -12.15 -5.81
C SER A 250 -27.48 -13.57 -5.64
N LYS A 251 -27.09 -13.97 -4.41
CA LYS A 251 -26.64 -15.32 -4.09
C LYS A 251 -27.36 -15.81 -2.81
N PRO A 252 -28.45 -16.59 -2.92
CA PRO A 252 -29.25 -17.03 -1.77
C PRO A 252 -28.48 -17.92 -0.76
N HIS A 253 -27.24 -18.34 -1.09
CA HIS A 253 -26.37 -19.14 -0.22
C HIS A 253 -25.45 -18.32 0.72
N GLY A 254 -25.67 -17.01 0.88
CA GLY A 254 -24.81 -16.11 1.67
C GLY A 254 -25.12 -16.10 3.18
N GLY A 255 -24.75 -17.17 3.89
CA GLY A 255 -24.90 -17.42 5.34
C GLY A 255 -25.32 -16.24 6.24
N GLY A 256 -26.64 -16.03 6.37
CA GLY A 256 -27.24 -15.00 7.22
C GLY A 256 -26.74 -15.06 8.67
N THR A 257 -26.11 -13.98 9.12
CA THR A 257 -25.62 -13.79 10.49
C THR A 257 -26.13 -12.46 11.02
N ILE A 258 -26.46 -12.43 12.31
CA ILE A 258 -26.80 -11.20 13.04
C ILE A 258 -25.66 -10.89 14.01
N ILE A 259 -25.29 -9.63 14.06
CA ILE A 259 -24.29 -9.09 14.98
C ILE A 259 -24.90 -7.89 15.72
N ALA A 260 -24.40 -7.61 16.90
CA ALA A 260 -24.79 -6.43 17.66
C ALA A 260 -23.62 -5.77 18.37
N THR A 261 -23.79 -4.49 18.62
CA THR A 261 -22.98 -3.67 19.52
C THR A 261 -23.82 -3.21 20.70
N SER A 262 -23.16 -3.02 21.84
CA SER A 262 -23.72 -2.40 23.05
C SER A 262 -22.80 -1.29 23.60
N ASP A 263 -21.81 -0.89 22.80
CA ASP A 263 -20.79 0.11 23.14
C ASP A 263 -20.70 1.20 22.06
N GLY A 264 -21.80 1.42 21.34
CA GLY A 264 -21.94 2.46 20.32
C GLY A 264 -21.15 2.17 19.05
N GLY A 265 -20.97 0.90 18.72
CA GLY A 265 -20.22 0.44 17.55
C GLY A 265 -18.70 0.43 17.76
N LEU A 266 -18.21 0.57 18.99
CA LEU A 266 -16.77 0.39 19.27
C LEU A 266 -16.37 -1.07 19.09
N THR A 267 -17.23 -2.01 19.47
CA THR A 267 -17.07 -3.44 19.22
C THR A 267 -18.43 -4.06 18.91
N TRP A 268 -18.39 -5.14 18.12
CA TRP A 268 -19.52 -5.94 17.71
C TRP A 268 -19.31 -7.38 18.20
N SER A 269 -20.42 -8.08 18.41
CA SER A 269 -20.43 -9.47 18.80
C SER A 269 -21.47 -10.22 18.00
N ARG A 270 -21.17 -11.47 17.65
CA ARG A 270 -22.12 -12.32 16.96
C ARG A 270 -23.21 -12.76 17.93
N ILE A 271 -24.46 -12.54 17.51
CA ILE A 271 -25.64 -13.08 18.18
C ILE A 271 -26.10 -14.29 17.36
N ARG A 272 -25.91 -15.51 17.90
CA ARG A 272 -26.07 -16.75 17.13
C ARG A 272 -27.55 -16.99 16.77
N TYR A 273 -27.83 -17.09 15.47
CA TYR A 273 -29.01 -17.78 14.97
C TYR A 273 -28.86 -19.29 15.22
N CYS A 274 -29.71 -19.87 16.06
CA CYS A 274 -29.65 -21.28 16.47
C CYS A 274 -30.30 -22.22 15.41
N GLY A 275 -29.68 -22.35 14.24
CA GLY A 275 -30.11 -23.30 13.19
C GLY A 275 -29.30 -24.60 13.11
N ARG A 276 -28.25 -24.80 13.91
CA ARG A 276 -27.26 -25.87 13.72
C ARG A 276 -27.68 -27.28 14.23
N GLY A 277 -28.93 -27.45 14.68
CA GLY A 277 -29.42 -28.67 15.33
C GLY A 277 -30.28 -29.62 14.49
N SER A 278 -30.70 -29.25 13.28
CA SER A 278 -31.68 -30.04 12.50
C SER A 278 -31.31 -30.17 11.02
N GLY A 279 -30.15 -30.75 10.70
CA GLY A 279 -29.85 -31.23 9.34
C GLY A 279 -29.76 -30.17 8.22
N TRP A 280 -29.80 -28.87 8.54
CA TRP A 280 -29.70 -27.81 7.55
C TRP A 280 -28.25 -27.62 7.07
N LYS A 281 -28.01 -27.78 5.77
CA LYS A 281 -26.81 -27.25 5.11
C LYS A 281 -27.05 -25.75 4.82
N LEU A 282 -26.37 -24.90 5.59
CA LEU A 282 -26.20 -23.44 5.47
C LEU A 282 -27.33 -22.68 4.71
N PRO A 283 -28.38 -22.21 5.39
CA PRO A 283 -29.54 -21.65 4.71
C PRO A 283 -29.78 -20.16 5.05
N ASP A 284 -30.27 -19.40 4.08
CA ASP A 284 -31.01 -18.13 4.21
C ASP A 284 -30.21 -16.81 4.10
N ALA A 285 -30.70 -15.91 3.23
CA ALA A 285 -30.18 -14.56 3.04
C ALA A 285 -31.01 -13.55 3.86
N MET A 286 -30.42 -12.94 4.89
CA MET A 286 -31.07 -11.90 5.68
C MET A 286 -30.96 -10.55 4.99
N LEU A 287 -32.08 -9.87 4.83
CA LEU A 287 -32.18 -8.60 4.09
C LEU A 287 -32.49 -7.42 5.00
N GLY A 288 -33.16 -7.66 6.13
CA GLY A 288 -33.48 -6.63 7.12
C GLY A 288 -33.44 -7.19 8.54
N VAL A 289 -33.06 -6.34 9.49
CA VAL A 289 -33.10 -6.60 10.92
C VAL A 289 -33.57 -5.32 11.63
N ASP A 290 -34.44 -5.43 12.62
CA ASP A 290 -34.80 -4.32 13.51
C ASP A 290 -35.08 -4.85 14.92
N PHE A 291 -34.69 -4.06 15.92
CA PHE A 291 -34.95 -4.35 17.33
C PHE A 291 -35.81 -3.23 17.91
N ALA A 292 -36.87 -3.60 18.62
CA ALA A 292 -37.73 -2.65 19.31
C ALA A 292 -37.11 -2.21 20.65
N ASP A 293 -36.38 -3.14 21.29
CA ASP A 293 -35.63 -2.94 22.51
C ASP A 293 -34.47 -3.94 22.57
N THR A 294 -33.70 -3.97 23.66
CA THR A 294 -32.54 -4.85 23.81
C THR A 294 -32.89 -6.35 23.89
N SER A 295 -34.17 -6.70 24.02
CA SER A 295 -34.68 -8.06 24.17
C SER A 295 -35.49 -8.52 22.96
N HIS A 296 -36.26 -7.64 22.34
CA HIS A 296 -37.19 -7.99 21.25
C HIS A 296 -36.68 -7.52 19.89
N GLY A 297 -36.51 -8.46 18.96
CA GLY A 297 -35.99 -8.18 17.63
C GLY A 297 -36.50 -9.13 16.56
N TRP A 298 -36.48 -8.66 15.31
CA TRP A 298 -36.95 -9.39 14.14
C TRP A 298 -35.93 -9.29 13.01
N ALA A 299 -35.80 -10.38 12.26
CA ALA A 299 -35.04 -10.39 11.02
C ALA A 299 -35.84 -11.06 9.90
N VAL A 300 -35.70 -10.50 8.70
CA VAL A 300 -36.44 -10.93 7.52
C VAL A 300 -35.51 -11.19 6.35
N GLY A 301 -35.96 -12.02 5.41
CA GLY A 301 -35.23 -12.29 4.20
C GLY A 301 -35.84 -13.42 3.38
N THR A 302 -34.98 -14.21 2.75
CA THR A 302 -35.40 -15.33 1.91
C THR A 302 -34.77 -16.63 2.39
N LYS A 303 -35.61 -17.65 2.52
CA LYS A 303 -35.24 -19.02 2.88
C LYS A 303 -35.25 -19.91 1.65
N GLU A 304 -34.20 -20.71 1.44
CA GLU A 304 -34.14 -21.64 0.31
C GLU A 304 -34.42 -23.06 0.78
N LEU A 305 -35.41 -23.71 0.17
CA LEU A 305 -35.70 -25.12 0.42
C LEU A 305 -34.70 -26.00 -0.33
N ALA A 306 -34.45 -27.21 0.17
CA ALA A 306 -33.60 -28.21 -0.49
C ALA A 306 -34.04 -28.56 -1.94
N THR A 307 -35.23 -28.14 -2.35
CA THR A 307 -35.81 -28.27 -3.68
C THR A 307 -35.41 -27.14 -4.65
N GLY A 308 -34.61 -26.16 -4.22
CA GLY A 308 -34.21 -24.98 -5.02
C GLY A 308 -35.29 -23.89 -5.13
N SER A 309 -36.35 -23.96 -4.31
CA SER A 309 -37.42 -22.95 -4.26
C SER A 309 -37.24 -22.02 -3.06
N ALA A 310 -37.38 -20.71 -3.28
CA ALA A 310 -37.30 -19.70 -2.21
C ALA A 310 -38.67 -19.46 -1.56
N THR A 311 -38.69 -19.36 -0.23
CA THR A 311 -39.84 -18.97 0.60
C THR A 311 -39.48 -17.75 1.45
N PRO A 312 -40.46 -17.01 2.00
CA PRO A 312 -40.16 -15.97 3.00
C PRO A 312 -39.36 -16.52 4.19
N LEU A 313 -38.48 -15.68 4.73
CA LEU A 313 -37.89 -15.85 6.06
C LEU A 313 -38.41 -14.73 6.98
N MET A 314 -38.88 -15.12 8.16
CA MET A 314 -39.14 -14.24 9.30
C MET A 314 -38.71 -14.97 10.57
N VAL A 315 -37.85 -14.34 11.36
CA VAL A 315 -37.43 -14.84 12.67
C VAL A 315 -37.58 -13.73 13.71
N ALA A 316 -37.97 -14.10 14.93
CA ALA A 316 -38.14 -13.19 16.05
C ALA A 316 -37.37 -13.67 17.29
N THR A 317 -36.93 -12.74 18.12
CA THR A 317 -36.32 -13.00 19.43
C THR A 317 -37.03 -12.19 20.51
N ALA A 318 -37.02 -12.72 21.74
CA ALA A 318 -37.49 -12.04 22.95
C ALA A 318 -36.43 -12.04 24.07
N ASP A 319 -35.19 -12.45 23.74
CA ASP A 319 -34.07 -12.59 24.68
C ASP A 319 -32.77 -11.95 24.15
N GLY A 320 -32.91 -10.90 23.33
CA GLY A 320 -31.79 -10.15 22.76
C GLY A 320 -31.04 -10.95 21.70
N GLY A 321 -31.69 -11.94 21.09
CA GLY A 321 -31.17 -12.83 20.07
C GLY A 321 -30.34 -13.99 20.61
N SER A 322 -30.37 -14.24 21.92
CA SER A 322 -29.81 -15.47 22.50
C SER A 322 -30.48 -16.72 21.92
N SER A 323 -31.77 -16.61 21.57
CA SER A 323 -32.53 -17.57 20.78
C SER A 323 -33.45 -16.86 19.78
N TRP A 324 -33.79 -17.58 18.70
CA TRP A 324 -34.65 -17.07 17.63
C TRP A 324 -35.75 -18.08 17.31
N THR A 325 -36.97 -17.58 17.11
CA THR A 325 -38.16 -18.35 16.72
C THR A 325 -38.45 -18.11 15.24
N ASP A 326 -38.58 -19.17 14.45
CA ASP A 326 -38.98 -19.10 13.04
C ASP A 326 -40.50 -18.87 12.92
N LEU A 327 -40.88 -17.69 12.43
CA LEU A 327 -42.26 -17.26 12.17
C LEU A 327 -42.59 -17.23 10.67
N SER A 328 -41.73 -17.77 9.81
CA SER A 328 -41.87 -17.68 8.35
C SER A 328 -43.19 -18.26 7.84
N SER A 329 -43.72 -19.29 8.51
CA SER A 329 -45.01 -19.91 8.18
C SER A 329 -46.23 -19.02 8.44
N LYS A 330 -46.06 -17.91 9.17
CA LYS A 330 -47.11 -16.92 9.46
C LYS A 330 -47.27 -15.91 8.33
N LEU A 331 -46.35 -15.89 7.36
CA LEU A 331 -46.41 -15.02 6.19
C LEU A 331 -47.03 -15.76 4.99
N PRO A 332 -47.69 -15.02 4.07
CA PRO A 332 -48.11 -15.59 2.79
C PRO A 332 -46.91 -16.14 2.01
N ALA A 333 -47.02 -17.35 1.47
CA ALA A 333 -45.92 -18.02 0.78
C ALA A 333 -45.40 -17.25 -0.47
N SER A 334 -46.24 -16.38 -1.05
CA SER A 334 -45.90 -15.54 -2.20
C SER A 334 -45.27 -14.19 -1.82
N PHE A 335 -45.24 -13.85 -0.53
CA PHE A 335 -44.69 -12.57 -0.06
C PHE A 335 -43.22 -12.74 0.30
N PHE A 336 -42.35 -11.90 -0.28
CA PHE A 336 -40.92 -11.88 0.00
C PHE A 336 -40.54 -10.61 0.75
N PRO A 337 -40.37 -10.68 2.09
CA PRO A 337 -40.03 -9.50 2.87
C PRO A 337 -38.61 -9.01 2.56
N ARG A 338 -38.45 -7.69 2.45
CA ARG A 338 -37.18 -7.02 2.15
C ARG A 338 -36.67 -6.20 3.33
N ALA A 339 -37.58 -5.58 4.08
CA ALA A 339 -37.26 -4.80 5.27
C ALA A 339 -38.31 -5.04 6.37
N VAL A 340 -37.89 -4.79 7.61
CA VAL A 340 -38.69 -4.92 8.83
C VAL A 340 -38.48 -3.66 9.67
N SER A 341 -39.54 -3.22 10.35
CA SER A 341 -39.45 -2.18 11.38
C SER A 341 -40.35 -2.54 12.54
N ALA A 342 -39.80 -2.51 13.76
CA ALA A 342 -40.51 -2.80 14.99
C ALA A 342 -40.66 -1.53 15.83
N ALA A 343 -41.88 -1.19 16.22
CA ALA A 343 -42.15 -0.04 17.08
C ALA A 343 -42.09 -0.40 18.57
N ASP A 344 -42.50 -1.63 18.90
CA ASP A 344 -42.47 -2.21 20.24
C ASP A 344 -42.52 -3.76 20.13
N ALA A 345 -42.63 -4.46 21.27
CA ALA A 345 -42.67 -5.91 21.35
C ALA A 345 -43.84 -6.55 20.56
N ASP A 346 -44.94 -5.83 20.40
CA ASP A 346 -46.18 -6.33 19.79
C ASP A 346 -46.35 -5.81 18.36
N ASN A 347 -45.89 -4.59 18.07
CA ASN A 347 -46.17 -3.86 16.85
C ASN A 347 -45.00 -3.90 15.87
N VAL A 348 -45.16 -4.66 14.78
CA VAL A 348 -44.11 -4.93 13.78
C VAL A 348 -44.66 -4.76 12.37
N TRP A 349 -43.88 -4.12 11.50
CA TRP A 349 -44.21 -3.95 10.09
C TRP A 349 -43.15 -4.54 9.20
N ILE A 350 -43.59 -5.08 8.07
CA ILE A 350 -42.72 -5.60 7.02
C ILE A 350 -43.20 -5.11 5.67
N CYS A 351 -42.25 -4.83 4.79
CA CYS A 351 -42.52 -4.49 3.40
C CYS A 351 -41.69 -5.38 2.46
N GLY A 352 -42.14 -5.51 1.22
CA GLY A 352 -41.44 -6.35 0.26
C GLY A 352 -42.04 -6.33 -1.15
N ALA A 353 -41.92 -7.46 -1.83
CA ALA A 353 -42.35 -7.61 -3.22
C ALA A 353 -43.86 -7.35 -3.40
N ALA A 354 -44.24 -6.87 -4.60
CA ALA A 354 -45.60 -6.57 -5.02
C ALA A 354 -46.31 -5.46 -4.22
N GLY A 355 -45.56 -4.62 -3.50
CA GLY A 355 -46.10 -3.45 -2.77
C GLY A 355 -46.95 -3.78 -1.56
N ALA A 356 -46.80 -4.98 -1.01
CA ALA A 356 -47.43 -5.33 0.24
C ALA A 356 -46.65 -4.75 1.44
N ILE A 357 -47.40 -4.13 2.35
CA ILE A 357 -46.96 -3.75 3.68
C ILE A 357 -47.87 -4.51 4.64
N TYR A 358 -47.30 -5.31 5.52
CA TYR A 358 -48.05 -6.03 6.56
C TYR A 358 -47.71 -5.46 7.93
N HIS A 359 -48.71 -5.43 8.81
CA HIS A 359 -48.60 -5.05 10.22
C HIS A 359 -49.02 -6.22 11.11
N SER A 360 -48.26 -6.47 12.16
CA SER A 360 -48.61 -7.36 13.26
C SER A 360 -48.76 -6.54 14.54
N SER A 361 -49.75 -6.91 15.35
CA SER A 361 -50.02 -6.32 16.68
C SER A 361 -49.86 -7.33 17.82
N ASP A 362 -49.21 -8.46 17.54
CA ASP A 362 -48.97 -9.57 18.46
C ASP A 362 -47.56 -10.17 18.30
N GLY A 363 -46.57 -9.34 17.93
CA GLY A 363 -45.16 -9.71 17.86
C GLY A 363 -44.77 -10.57 16.64
N GLY A 364 -45.62 -10.60 15.61
CA GLY A 364 -45.42 -11.34 14.37
C GLY A 364 -46.18 -12.67 14.28
N ASN A 365 -47.08 -12.96 15.24
CA ASN A 365 -47.86 -14.19 15.25
C ASN A 365 -49.01 -14.15 14.23
N THR A 366 -49.61 -12.99 14.02
CA THR A 366 -50.62 -12.71 13.00
C THR A 366 -50.29 -11.41 12.25
N TRP A 367 -50.71 -11.35 10.98
CA TRP A 367 -50.39 -10.24 10.07
C TRP A 367 -51.63 -9.77 9.34
N ALA A 368 -51.85 -8.46 9.34
CA ALA A 368 -52.87 -7.77 8.56
C ALA A 368 -52.23 -6.93 7.47
N LEU A 369 -52.85 -6.89 6.29
CA LEU A 369 -52.39 -6.03 5.20
C LEU A 369 -52.64 -4.56 5.58
N ALA A 370 -51.58 -3.76 5.61
CA ALA A 370 -51.55 -2.37 6.06
C ALA A 370 -51.02 -1.47 4.95
N ASN A 371 -51.61 -1.55 3.75
CA ASN A 371 -51.19 -0.81 2.56
C ASN A 371 -52.31 0.08 1.99
N SER A 372 -53.29 0.49 2.82
CA SER A 372 -54.36 1.40 2.41
C SER A 372 -53.75 2.70 1.87
N GLY A 373 -54.06 3.08 0.63
CA GLY A 373 -53.51 4.27 -0.03
C GLY A 373 -52.08 4.14 -0.60
N ALA A 374 -51.38 3.02 -0.37
CA ALA A 374 -50.04 2.78 -0.91
C ALA A 374 -50.07 2.33 -2.39
N PRO A 375 -49.16 2.84 -3.25
CA PRO A 375 -48.96 2.30 -4.61
C PRO A 375 -48.45 0.87 -4.64
N THR A 376 -48.81 0.13 -5.69
CA THR A 376 -48.31 -1.23 -5.96
C THR A 376 -46.90 -1.20 -6.57
N VAL A 377 -45.86 -1.04 -5.74
CA VAL A 377 -44.44 -1.08 -6.12
C VAL A 377 -43.61 -1.85 -5.10
N ASP A 378 -42.49 -2.45 -5.49
CA ASP A 378 -41.63 -3.14 -4.51
C ASP A 378 -41.02 -2.13 -3.53
N TYR A 379 -41.31 -2.28 -2.24
CA TYR A 379 -40.72 -1.48 -1.16
C TYR A 379 -39.50 -2.20 -0.59
N THR A 380 -38.37 -1.50 -0.55
CA THR A 380 -37.07 -2.03 -0.09
C THR A 380 -36.69 -1.53 1.30
N CYS A 381 -37.34 -0.46 1.79
CA CYS A 381 -37.06 0.16 3.08
C CYS A 381 -38.39 0.49 3.80
N ILE A 382 -38.43 0.29 5.12
CA ILE A 382 -39.52 0.71 5.99
C ILE A 382 -38.98 1.17 7.34
N TRP A 383 -39.57 2.22 7.90
CA TRP A 383 -39.23 2.75 9.22
C TRP A 383 -40.49 3.27 9.90
N ILE A 384 -40.83 2.74 11.08
CA ILE A 384 -42.00 3.14 11.87
C ILE A 384 -41.62 3.23 13.35
N ARG A 385 -42.12 4.26 14.03
CA ARG A 385 -41.99 4.47 15.48
C ARG A 385 -43.31 4.96 16.08
N SER A 386 -43.49 4.75 17.39
CA SER A 386 -44.63 5.26 18.14
C SER A 386 -44.40 6.72 18.55
N GLY A 387 -45.39 7.58 18.30
CA GLY A 387 -45.35 9.01 18.64
C GLY A 387 -46.72 9.55 19.01
N GLY A 388 -46.92 9.90 20.29
CA GLY A 388 -48.18 10.49 20.76
C GLY A 388 -49.39 9.55 20.67
N GLY A 389 -49.19 8.23 20.78
CA GLY A 389 -50.25 7.22 20.71
C GLY A 389 -50.62 6.76 19.29
N ALA A 390 -49.88 7.19 18.28
CA ALA A 390 -50.04 6.75 16.89
C ALA A 390 -48.71 6.19 16.33
N PHE A 391 -48.81 5.31 15.34
CA PHE A 391 -47.65 4.77 14.62
C PHE A 391 -47.39 5.61 13.38
N ARG A 392 -46.24 6.28 13.35
CA ARG A 392 -45.86 7.16 12.23
C ARG A 392 -44.62 6.61 11.56
N GLY A 393 -44.55 6.75 10.25
CA GLY A 393 -43.39 6.23 9.54
C GLY A 393 -43.42 6.40 8.04
N TRP A 394 -42.45 5.76 7.41
CA TRP A 394 -42.06 5.92 6.01
C TRP A 394 -41.79 4.56 5.37
N ALA A 395 -42.07 4.46 4.08
CA ALA A 395 -41.59 3.36 3.25
C ALA A 395 -41.14 3.89 1.89
N ALA A 396 -40.09 3.29 1.34
CA ALA A 396 -39.51 3.69 0.06
C ALA A 396 -39.09 2.47 -0.75
N GLY A 397 -39.03 2.63 -2.07
CA GLY A 397 -38.63 1.56 -2.96
C GLY A 397 -38.56 1.95 -4.43
N LYS A 398 -38.94 0.99 -5.29
CA LYS A 398 -38.80 1.13 -6.74
C LYS A 398 -39.62 2.28 -7.34
N SER A 399 -39.22 2.73 -8.52
CA SER A 399 -39.85 3.82 -9.26
C SER A 399 -39.91 5.14 -8.48
N GLY A 400 -38.93 5.36 -7.60
CA GLY A 400 -38.76 6.58 -6.81
C GLY A 400 -39.88 6.85 -5.80
N LYS A 401 -40.68 5.83 -5.46
CA LYS A 401 -41.85 6.02 -4.59
C LYS A 401 -41.43 6.09 -3.14
N ILE A 402 -41.83 7.19 -2.49
CA ILE A 402 -41.71 7.40 -1.05
C ILE A 402 -43.13 7.65 -0.53
N ILE A 403 -43.54 6.87 0.47
CA ILE A 403 -44.84 6.96 1.11
C ILE A 403 -44.68 7.15 2.61
N ARG A 404 -45.71 7.73 3.22
CA ARG A 404 -45.72 8.08 4.65
C ARG A 404 -47.05 7.73 5.29
N THR A 405 -47.01 7.36 6.56
CA THR A 405 -48.20 7.08 7.37
C THR A 405 -48.22 7.89 8.65
N GLU A 406 -49.42 8.26 9.09
CA GLU A 406 -49.67 8.92 10.38
C GLU A 406 -50.24 7.96 11.44
N ASN A 407 -50.65 6.74 11.04
CA ASN A 407 -51.33 5.77 11.91
C ASN A 407 -50.84 4.32 11.76
N GLY A 408 -49.93 4.03 10.84
CA GLY A 408 -49.37 2.71 10.61
C GLY A 408 -50.15 1.85 9.61
N THR A 409 -51.29 2.34 9.09
CA THR A 409 -52.18 1.56 8.21
C THR A 409 -52.56 2.29 6.94
N ASP A 410 -52.73 3.61 7.01
CA ASP A 410 -53.04 4.48 5.87
C ASP A 410 -51.78 5.22 5.42
N TRP A 411 -51.46 5.06 4.14
CA TRP A 411 -50.26 5.55 3.52
C TRP A 411 -50.58 6.56 2.42
N THR A 412 -49.84 7.66 2.43
CA THR A 412 -49.96 8.73 1.44
C THR A 412 -48.64 8.88 0.69
N VAL A 413 -48.71 9.05 -0.63
CA VAL A 413 -47.54 9.32 -1.47
C VAL A 413 -47.01 10.72 -1.18
N GLU A 414 -45.72 10.82 -0.93
CA GLU A 414 -45.02 12.09 -0.74
C GLU A 414 -44.44 12.58 -2.07
N ALA A 415 -44.56 13.87 -2.34
CA ALA A 415 -44.06 14.48 -3.57
C ALA A 415 -42.53 14.69 -3.48
N SER A 416 -41.76 13.62 -3.69
CA SER A 416 -40.29 13.62 -3.66
C SER A 416 -39.64 14.19 -4.93
N GLY A 417 -40.41 14.35 -6.01
CA GLY A 417 -39.90 14.76 -7.32
C GLY A 417 -39.26 13.62 -8.15
N LEU A 418 -39.09 12.42 -7.58
CA LEU A 418 -38.59 11.25 -8.32
C LEU A 418 -39.70 10.62 -9.16
N THR A 419 -39.42 10.38 -10.44
CA THR A 419 -40.37 9.79 -11.39
C THR A 419 -39.98 8.38 -11.83
N THR A 420 -38.67 8.10 -11.98
CA THR A 420 -38.16 6.82 -12.51
C THR A 420 -36.97 6.21 -11.76
N SER A 421 -36.20 6.99 -10.99
CA SER A 421 -35.03 6.47 -10.25
C SER A 421 -35.43 5.67 -9.02
N ASP A 422 -34.90 4.46 -8.87
CA ASP A 422 -35.11 3.65 -7.67
C ASP A 422 -34.43 4.27 -6.45
N VAL A 423 -35.08 4.24 -5.29
CA VAL A 423 -34.46 4.58 -4.01
C VAL A 423 -33.54 3.42 -3.60
N THR A 424 -32.23 3.66 -3.59
CA THR A 424 -31.23 2.64 -3.25
C THR A 424 -31.12 2.40 -1.75
N ASP A 425 -31.34 3.45 -0.97
CA ASP A 425 -31.36 3.41 0.49
C ASP A 425 -32.19 4.57 1.05
N PHE A 426 -32.82 4.34 2.20
CA PHE A 426 -33.65 5.32 2.89
C PHE A 426 -33.37 5.26 4.39
N ALA A 427 -33.11 6.43 4.99
CA ALA A 427 -32.91 6.56 6.42
C ALA A 427 -33.85 7.64 6.98
N ALA A 428 -34.67 7.26 7.94
CA ALA A 428 -35.46 8.20 8.73
C ALA A 428 -34.86 8.32 10.13
N TYR A 429 -34.70 9.56 10.60
CA TYR A 429 -34.22 9.86 11.94
C TYR A 429 -35.39 10.14 12.88
N SER A 430 -36.42 10.82 12.37
CA SER A 430 -37.64 11.10 13.09
C SER A 430 -38.85 11.09 12.15
N GLN A 431 -40.04 11.25 12.69
CA GLN A 431 -41.26 11.46 11.89
C GLN A 431 -41.18 12.73 11.00
N ASP A 432 -40.29 13.67 11.33
CA ASP A 432 -40.20 14.99 10.71
C ASP A 432 -38.90 15.19 9.91
N CYS A 433 -37.97 14.22 9.95
CA CYS A 433 -36.66 14.26 9.29
C CYS A 433 -36.29 12.90 8.64
N ALA A 434 -35.98 12.90 7.35
CA ALA A 434 -35.54 11.71 6.60
C ALA A 434 -34.62 12.06 5.43
N CYS A 435 -33.90 11.07 4.89
CA CYS A 435 -33.13 11.20 3.67
C CYS A 435 -33.19 9.95 2.79
N ALA A 436 -32.96 10.13 1.49
CA ALA A 436 -32.97 9.06 0.50
C ALA A 436 -31.82 9.18 -0.50
N ALA A 437 -31.14 8.06 -0.75
CA ALA A 437 -30.17 7.88 -1.84
C ALA A 437 -30.86 7.22 -3.04
N TYR A 438 -30.46 7.60 -4.26
CA TYR A 438 -31.15 7.16 -5.49
C TYR A 438 -30.20 7.00 -6.68
N GLY A 439 -28.92 6.72 -6.43
CA GLY A 439 -27.91 6.43 -7.46
C GLY A 439 -27.45 7.64 -8.28
N ALA A 440 -27.72 8.86 -7.81
CA ALA A 440 -27.21 10.12 -8.37
C ALA A 440 -26.10 10.71 -7.49
N THR A 441 -25.44 11.77 -7.95
CA THR A 441 -24.46 12.55 -7.18
C THR A 441 -25.07 13.43 -6.08
N SER A 442 -26.39 13.35 -5.91
CA SER A 442 -27.20 14.10 -4.96
C SER A 442 -28.02 13.14 -4.10
N ILE A 443 -28.45 13.64 -2.94
CA ILE A 443 -29.42 12.98 -2.05
C ILE A 443 -30.69 13.80 -1.96
N LEU A 444 -31.76 13.16 -1.49
CA LEU A 444 -32.96 13.87 -1.05
C LEU A 444 -32.95 13.99 0.47
N THR A 445 -33.28 15.17 0.98
CA THR A 445 -33.48 15.43 2.40
C THR A 445 -34.89 15.95 2.64
N TYR A 446 -35.52 15.51 3.73
CA TYR A 446 -36.85 15.92 4.15
C TYR A 446 -36.77 16.62 5.50
N SER A 447 -37.43 17.76 5.61
CA SER A 447 -37.68 18.43 6.90
C SER A 447 -39.08 19.01 6.93
N ARG A 448 -39.78 18.95 8.06
CA ARG A 448 -41.06 19.66 8.24
C ARG A 448 -40.86 21.06 8.82
N PRO A 449 -41.56 22.09 8.31
CA PRO A 449 -42.60 22.05 7.27
C PRO A 449 -42.09 22.17 5.81
N GLY A 450 -40.78 22.13 5.57
CA GLY A 450 -40.15 22.44 4.28
C GLY A 450 -40.37 21.43 3.13
N GLY A 451 -40.68 20.17 3.44
CA GLY A 451 -40.85 19.11 2.44
C GLY A 451 -39.52 18.51 1.96
N TRP A 452 -39.54 17.86 0.80
CA TRP A 452 -38.36 17.26 0.16
C TRP A 452 -37.53 18.31 -0.59
N SER A 453 -36.21 18.30 -0.37
CA SER A 453 -35.22 19.08 -1.10
C SER A 453 -34.13 18.20 -1.67
N VAL A 454 -33.57 18.60 -2.81
CA VAL A 454 -32.39 17.97 -3.41
C VAL A 454 -31.15 18.65 -2.85
N GLU A 455 -30.20 17.84 -2.41
CA GLU A 455 -28.91 18.30 -1.90
C GLU A 455 -27.78 17.68 -2.72
N SER A 456 -26.91 18.52 -3.27
CA SER A 456 -25.74 18.08 -4.03
C SER A 456 -24.61 17.69 -3.09
N VAL A 457 -24.14 16.45 -3.20
CA VAL A 457 -23.17 15.86 -2.26
C VAL A 457 -21.77 15.75 -2.88
N GLY A 458 -21.61 15.28 -4.13
CA GLY A 458 -20.25 15.08 -4.65
C GLY A 458 -20.11 14.52 -6.07
N LEU A 459 -18.94 13.93 -6.36
CA LEU A 459 -18.51 13.51 -7.71
C LEU A 459 -18.90 12.07 -8.09
N ALA A 460 -19.52 11.30 -7.19
CA ALA A 460 -19.85 9.88 -7.40
C ALA A 460 -21.33 9.57 -7.10
N PRO A 461 -21.93 8.55 -7.75
CA PRO A 461 -23.27 8.07 -7.43
C PRO A 461 -23.40 7.64 -5.96
N ILE A 462 -24.31 8.28 -5.22
CA ILE A 462 -24.58 7.98 -3.82
C ILE A 462 -25.44 6.71 -3.70
N VAL A 463 -24.94 5.75 -2.93
CA VAL A 463 -25.58 4.44 -2.73
C VAL A 463 -26.30 4.35 -1.39
N SER A 464 -25.84 5.10 -0.38
CA SER A 464 -26.42 5.16 0.97
C SER A 464 -26.18 6.53 1.58
N ALA A 465 -27.13 7.03 2.37
CA ALA A 465 -27.03 8.30 3.06
C ALA A 465 -27.78 8.27 4.37
N ALA A 466 -27.27 9.01 5.36
CA ALA A 466 -27.89 9.17 6.66
C ALA A 466 -27.76 10.63 7.12
N SER A 467 -28.89 11.28 7.40
CA SER A 467 -28.95 12.67 7.84
C SER A 467 -30.00 12.83 8.95
N PRO A 468 -29.66 13.49 10.07
CA PRO A 468 -30.63 13.84 11.11
C PRO A 468 -31.55 15.02 10.72
N GLY A 469 -31.32 15.66 9.57
CA GLY A 469 -32.12 16.74 8.99
C GLY A 469 -31.56 18.16 9.23
N GLY A 470 -31.62 19.02 8.21
CA GLY A 470 -31.53 20.49 8.34
C GLY A 470 -30.13 21.14 8.39
N ASN A 471 -29.17 20.63 7.61
CA ASN A 471 -27.73 20.95 7.56
C ASN A 471 -26.89 19.94 8.34
N GLY A 472 -26.77 18.74 7.78
CA GLY A 472 -25.82 17.75 8.27
C GLY A 472 -26.10 16.31 7.87
N GLY A 473 -25.06 15.52 7.62
CA GLY A 473 -25.18 14.09 7.34
C GLY A 473 -23.90 13.41 6.87
N VAL A 474 -24.00 12.11 6.62
CA VAL A 474 -22.96 11.28 6.02
C VAL A 474 -23.56 10.54 4.82
N ALA A 475 -22.80 10.45 3.72
CA ALA A 475 -23.21 9.73 2.52
C ALA A 475 -22.07 8.87 1.97
N VAL A 476 -22.41 7.78 1.30
CA VAL A 476 -21.46 6.86 0.66
C VAL A 476 -21.65 6.95 -0.84
N GLY A 477 -20.60 7.32 -1.58
CA GLY A 477 -20.60 7.40 -3.04
C GLY A 477 -19.71 6.36 -3.71
N GLY A 478 -20.30 5.56 -4.59
CA GLY A 478 -19.64 4.42 -5.23
C GLY A 478 -19.04 3.44 -4.21
N THR A 479 -18.01 2.69 -4.63
CA THR A 479 -17.20 1.82 -3.75
C THR A 479 -15.97 2.52 -3.19
N ARG A 480 -15.86 3.85 -3.31
CA ARG A 480 -14.58 4.57 -3.11
C ARG A 480 -14.65 5.79 -2.19
N TYR A 481 -15.84 6.36 -1.91
CA TYR A 481 -15.95 7.63 -1.18
C TYR A 481 -16.98 7.58 -0.06
N ILE A 482 -16.63 8.23 1.06
CA ILE A 482 -17.57 8.68 2.08
C ILE A 482 -17.56 10.21 2.11
N PHE A 483 -18.73 10.82 2.26
CA PHE A 483 -18.91 12.27 2.29
C PHE A 483 -19.49 12.67 3.65
N ALA A 484 -19.03 13.79 4.22
CA ALA A 484 -19.57 14.36 5.44
C ALA A 484 -19.82 15.87 5.30
N ASP A 485 -20.92 16.37 5.86
CA ASP A 485 -21.29 17.79 5.76
C ASP A 485 -20.57 18.66 6.82
N SER A 486 -19.90 19.71 6.38
CA SER A 486 -19.17 20.69 7.21
C SER A 486 -20.07 21.56 8.10
N ALA A 487 -21.37 21.66 7.78
CA ALA A 487 -22.31 22.54 8.49
C ALA A 487 -22.56 22.18 9.96
N LEU A 488 -22.15 20.99 10.40
CA LEU A 488 -22.24 20.59 11.82
C LEU A 488 -21.07 21.10 12.68
N GLY A 489 -20.30 22.07 12.18
CA GLY A 489 -19.09 22.56 12.87
C GLY A 489 -17.94 21.56 12.84
N TRP A 490 -18.00 20.60 11.93
CA TRP A 490 -17.04 19.52 11.77
C TRP A 490 -15.80 20.06 11.06
N SER A 491 -14.90 20.67 11.82
CA SER A 491 -13.56 20.91 11.30
C SER A 491 -12.84 19.56 11.24
N ALA A 492 -12.34 19.16 10.06
CA ALA A 492 -11.48 18.01 9.90
C ALA A 492 -10.34 18.07 10.93
N VAL A 493 -10.50 17.32 12.00
CA VAL A 493 -9.41 16.94 12.87
C VAL A 493 -9.44 15.44 12.79
N CYS A 494 -8.72 14.91 11.80
CA CYS A 494 -8.16 13.57 11.88
C CYS A 494 -7.07 13.54 12.99
N ASN A 495 -7.41 14.00 14.19
CA ASN A 495 -6.88 13.34 15.37
C ASN A 495 -7.61 12.02 15.40
N VAL A 496 -7.09 11.07 14.63
CA VAL A 496 -6.98 9.71 15.12
C VAL A 496 -6.47 9.89 16.56
N PRO A 497 -7.28 9.63 17.60
CA PRO A 497 -6.74 9.54 18.95
C PRO A 497 -5.55 8.59 18.87
N ASP A 498 -4.46 8.85 19.60
CA ASP A 498 -3.19 8.13 19.54
C ASP A 498 -3.33 6.58 19.64
N THR A 499 -3.70 5.89 18.54
CA THR A 499 -3.68 4.43 18.23
C THR A 499 -4.70 4.11 17.11
N PRO A 500 -4.62 3.03 16.31
CA PRO A 500 -3.52 2.09 16.01
C PRO A 500 -3.25 1.86 14.48
N TRP A 501 -3.93 2.58 13.57
CA TRP A 501 -3.99 2.28 12.12
C TRP A 501 -3.07 3.13 11.21
N ARG A 502 -1.91 3.58 11.68
CA ARG A 502 -0.95 4.25 10.78
C ARG A 502 -0.07 3.19 10.13
N LEU A 503 0.06 3.21 8.80
CA LEU A 503 1.23 2.61 8.15
C LEU A 503 2.45 3.10 8.93
N ARG A 504 3.23 2.16 9.45
CA ARG A 504 4.32 2.52 10.33
C ARG A 504 5.61 2.75 9.58
N TYR A 505 5.84 1.90 8.58
CA TYR A 505 7.00 1.99 7.72
C TYR A 505 6.58 1.78 6.27
N MET A 506 7.12 2.58 5.36
CA MET A 506 7.19 2.23 3.95
C MET A 506 8.31 1.20 3.77
N VAL A 507 7.99 0.08 3.15
CA VAL A 507 8.95 -0.98 2.82
C VAL A 507 9.15 -0.99 1.30
N THR A 508 10.37 -0.73 0.85
CA THR A 508 10.78 -0.97 -0.54
C THR A 508 11.91 -1.98 -0.57
N ARG A 509 12.27 -2.43 -1.78
CA ARG A 509 13.40 -3.35 -1.96
C ARG A 509 14.36 -2.93 -3.07
N LEU A 510 15.61 -3.36 -2.92
CA LEU A 510 16.64 -3.31 -3.95
C LEU A 510 16.92 -4.73 -4.42
N ASP A 511 16.25 -5.11 -5.49
CA ASP A 511 16.26 -6.45 -6.06
C ASP A 511 16.19 -6.41 -7.59
N GLY A 512 16.61 -7.49 -8.24
CA GLY A 512 16.79 -7.59 -9.68
C GLY A 512 17.47 -8.91 -10.03
N TYR A 513 17.72 -9.17 -11.32
CA TYR A 513 18.44 -10.39 -11.68
C TYR A 513 19.84 -10.37 -11.05
N TRP A 514 20.12 -11.37 -10.22
CA TRP A 514 21.33 -11.45 -9.42
C TRP A 514 22.42 -12.35 -10.02
N ASP A 515 22.18 -12.89 -11.22
CA ASP A 515 23.03 -13.89 -11.87
C ASP A 515 24.26 -13.30 -12.59
N ASP A 516 24.24 -12.00 -12.92
CA ASP A 516 25.38 -11.24 -13.47
C ASP A 516 26.01 -10.40 -12.35
N ILE A 517 26.94 -11.01 -11.62
CA ILE A 517 27.67 -10.39 -10.50
C ILE A 517 29.02 -9.87 -10.99
N ASP A 518 29.22 -8.56 -10.85
CA ASP A 518 30.47 -7.89 -11.18
C ASP A 518 31.62 -8.31 -10.25
N SER A 519 32.86 -7.96 -10.62
CA SER A 519 34.06 -8.28 -9.83
C SER A 519 34.06 -7.70 -8.40
N ASP A 520 33.19 -6.73 -8.13
CA ASP A 520 32.98 -6.11 -6.82
C ASP A 520 31.91 -6.82 -5.96
N GLY A 521 31.27 -7.87 -6.48
CA GLY A 521 30.25 -8.65 -5.80
C GLY A 521 28.83 -8.05 -5.85
N LEU A 522 28.61 -7.00 -6.65
CA LEU A 522 27.30 -6.40 -6.87
C LEU A 522 26.65 -6.94 -8.15
N PRO A 523 25.33 -7.23 -8.16
CA PRO A 523 24.63 -7.52 -9.40
C PRO A 523 24.44 -6.27 -10.25
N ASP A 524 24.74 -6.38 -11.55
CA ASP A 524 24.71 -5.25 -12.49
C ASP A 524 23.36 -4.54 -12.51
N ASP A 525 22.27 -5.30 -12.56
CA ASP A 525 20.90 -4.77 -12.59
C ASP A 525 20.58 -3.96 -11.33
N ILE A 526 20.92 -4.50 -10.15
CA ILE A 526 20.66 -3.84 -8.85
C ILE A 526 21.52 -2.60 -8.70
N LYS A 527 22.80 -2.68 -9.07
CA LYS A 527 23.70 -1.54 -9.07
C LYS A 527 23.19 -0.44 -10.00
N ALA A 528 22.72 -0.81 -11.19
CA ALA A 528 22.19 0.13 -12.16
C ALA A 528 20.89 0.79 -11.69
N ILE A 529 20.00 0.07 -11.00
CA ILE A 529 18.82 0.65 -10.34
C ILE A 529 19.23 1.77 -9.38
N ILE A 530 20.21 1.50 -8.49
CA ILE A 530 20.70 2.46 -7.49
C ILE A 530 21.37 3.67 -8.17
N ASP A 531 22.20 3.42 -9.19
CA ASP A 531 22.91 4.47 -9.93
C ASP A 531 21.94 5.38 -10.70
N ARG A 532 20.91 4.82 -11.35
CA ARG A 532 19.92 5.61 -12.10
C ARG A 532 18.99 6.39 -11.19
N ALA A 533 18.65 5.86 -10.00
CA ALA A 533 17.79 6.54 -9.03
C ALA A 533 18.45 7.74 -8.34
N SER A 534 19.79 7.76 -8.26
CA SER A 534 20.58 8.80 -7.61
C SER A 534 21.37 9.69 -8.58
N GLY A 535 21.34 9.37 -9.87
CA GLY A 535 22.00 10.13 -10.93
C GLY A 535 21.27 11.42 -11.31
N ALA A 536 21.82 12.18 -12.26
CA ALA A 536 21.15 13.36 -12.80
C ALA A 536 19.86 12.94 -13.51
N ILE A 537 18.74 13.49 -13.04
CA ILE A 537 17.40 13.16 -13.51
C ILE A 537 17.00 14.16 -14.59
N VAL A 538 16.45 13.66 -15.69
CA VAL A 538 15.94 14.47 -16.81
C VAL A 538 14.43 14.27 -16.90
N PRO A 539 13.62 15.34 -17.04
CA PRO A 539 12.19 15.20 -17.29
C PRO A 539 11.94 14.28 -18.49
N GLY A 540 11.23 13.19 -18.25
CA GLY A 540 10.85 12.24 -19.29
C GLY A 540 9.36 12.25 -19.57
N ARG A 541 8.94 11.31 -20.40
CA ARG A 541 7.56 11.11 -20.83
C ARG A 541 6.90 9.98 -20.06
N PHE A 542 5.68 10.22 -19.61
CA PHE A 542 4.77 9.18 -19.14
C PHE A 542 4.06 8.54 -20.33
N VAL A 543 4.08 7.22 -20.40
CA VAL A 543 3.44 6.41 -21.44
C VAL A 543 2.37 5.55 -20.77
N LEU A 544 1.13 5.80 -21.14
CA LEU A 544 -0.05 5.07 -20.73
C LEU A 544 -0.55 4.27 -21.94
N ASP A 545 -0.26 2.97 -21.93
CA ASP A 545 -0.65 2.01 -22.97
C ASP A 545 -1.96 1.32 -22.52
N ASP A 546 -3.09 1.89 -22.92
CA ASP A 546 -4.44 1.57 -22.45
C ASP A 546 -5.23 0.82 -23.54
N THR A 547 -5.49 -0.48 -23.35
CA THR A 547 -6.14 -1.30 -24.37
C THR A 547 -7.68 -1.25 -24.27
N PRO A 548 -8.42 -0.80 -25.30
CA PRO A 548 -9.87 -0.52 -25.23
C PRO A 548 -10.79 -1.77 -25.18
N LYS A 549 -10.25 -2.99 -25.19
CA LYS A 549 -11.05 -4.25 -25.16
C LYS A 549 -11.28 -4.82 -23.77
N LEU A 550 -10.51 -4.41 -22.75
CA LEU A 550 -10.73 -4.84 -21.37
C LEU A 550 -11.76 -3.95 -20.63
N ASP A 551 -12.13 -2.82 -21.23
CA ASP A 551 -13.14 -1.86 -20.75
C ASP A 551 -14.61 -2.35 -20.92
N SER A 552 -14.83 -3.66 -21.05
CA SER A 552 -16.16 -4.29 -21.28
C SER A 552 -17.07 -4.35 -20.03
N GLY A 553 -17.06 -3.28 -19.23
CA GLY A 553 -18.19 -2.91 -18.37
C GLY A 553 -18.47 -3.76 -17.15
N THR A 554 -17.58 -4.67 -16.72
CA THR A 554 -17.88 -5.52 -15.55
C THR A 554 -16.77 -5.79 -14.53
N ILE A 555 -15.48 -5.46 -14.74
CA ILE A 555 -14.42 -5.90 -13.80
C ILE A 555 -13.38 -4.84 -13.38
N THR A 556 -13.23 -3.68 -14.04
CA THR A 556 -12.24 -2.67 -13.63
C THR A 556 -12.73 -1.23 -13.80
N PRO A 557 -12.56 -0.36 -12.79
CA PRO A 557 -12.65 1.09 -12.99
C PRO A 557 -11.54 1.54 -13.94
N ASN A 558 -11.84 2.41 -14.91
CA ASN A 558 -10.85 3.01 -15.79
C ASN A 558 -9.81 3.77 -14.95
N VAL A 559 -8.60 3.23 -14.80
CA VAL A 559 -7.48 3.81 -14.01
C VAL A 559 -6.56 4.71 -14.85
N TYR A 560 -6.53 4.51 -16.17
CA TYR A 560 -5.65 5.25 -17.09
C TYR A 560 -6.17 6.65 -17.41
N GLN A 561 -7.48 6.84 -17.56
CA GLN A 561 -8.07 8.15 -17.80
C GLN A 561 -7.86 9.12 -16.61
N PRO A 562 -8.11 8.72 -15.35
CA PRO A 562 -7.75 9.54 -14.19
C PRO A 562 -6.25 9.80 -14.08
N ALA A 563 -5.40 8.82 -14.41
CA ALA A 563 -3.94 9.00 -14.44
C ALA A 563 -3.52 10.07 -15.46
N TYR A 564 -4.07 10.01 -16.69
CA TYR A 564 -3.85 11.01 -17.73
C TYR A 564 -4.26 12.42 -17.29
N GLN A 565 -5.43 12.55 -16.67
CA GLN A 565 -5.93 13.83 -16.14
C GLN A 565 -5.03 14.38 -15.04
N GLY A 566 -4.61 13.53 -14.09
CA GLY A 566 -3.72 13.90 -13.00
C GLY A 566 -2.35 14.35 -13.49
N LEU A 567 -1.75 13.60 -14.42
CA LEU A 567 -0.45 13.92 -15.02
C LEU A 567 -0.49 15.22 -15.85
N THR A 568 -1.54 15.41 -16.65
CA THR A 568 -1.72 16.64 -17.43
C THR A 568 -1.87 17.85 -16.51
N SER A 569 -2.60 17.69 -15.40
CA SER A 569 -2.76 18.74 -14.39
C SER A 569 -1.44 19.08 -13.67
N ALA A 570 -0.55 18.10 -13.51
CA ALA A 570 0.80 18.30 -12.99
C ALA A 570 1.79 18.88 -14.04
N GLY A 571 1.34 19.13 -15.27
CA GLY A 571 2.19 19.66 -16.34
C GLY A 571 3.17 18.64 -16.94
N ALA A 572 2.97 17.35 -16.70
CA ALA A 572 3.84 16.29 -17.20
C ALA A 572 3.64 16.05 -18.72
N GLN A 573 4.69 15.53 -19.39
CA GLN A 573 4.56 15.04 -20.76
C GLN A 573 3.94 13.65 -20.76
N VAL A 574 2.78 13.49 -21.42
CA VAL A 574 2.04 12.22 -21.41
C VAL A 574 1.69 11.77 -22.83
N THR A 575 1.94 10.50 -23.12
CA THR A 575 1.35 9.77 -24.24
C THR A 575 0.30 8.82 -23.68
N TRP A 576 -0.97 9.08 -23.97
CA TRP A 576 -2.06 8.16 -23.68
C TRP A 576 -2.51 7.54 -24.99
N ASP A 577 -2.21 6.26 -25.15
CA ASP A 577 -2.64 5.47 -26.29
C ASP A 577 -3.81 4.59 -25.86
N THR A 578 -4.95 4.79 -26.51
CA THR A 578 -6.16 3.98 -26.30
C THR A 578 -6.37 3.00 -27.46
N SER A 579 -5.31 2.70 -28.21
CA SER A 579 -5.41 1.92 -29.44
C SER A 579 -5.29 0.42 -29.12
N ALA A 580 -5.43 -0.40 -30.15
CA ALA A 580 -5.18 -1.84 -30.05
C ALA A 580 -3.68 -2.18 -30.20
N THR A 581 -2.81 -1.20 -30.31
CA THR A 581 -1.38 -1.42 -30.58
C THR A 581 -0.59 -1.31 -29.30
N PHE A 582 -0.01 -2.43 -28.85
CA PHE A 582 0.93 -2.44 -27.73
C PHE A 582 2.12 -1.52 -28.01
N LEU A 583 2.34 -0.54 -27.14
CA LEU A 583 3.37 0.46 -27.32
C LEU A 583 4.74 -0.06 -26.89
N THR A 584 5.65 -0.13 -27.85
CA THR A 584 7.04 -0.51 -27.65
C THR A 584 8.01 0.59 -28.10
N HIS A 585 9.28 0.47 -27.74
CA HIS A 585 10.38 1.33 -28.18
C HIS A 585 10.16 2.82 -27.95
N GLN A 586 9.44 3.18 -26.88
CA GLN A 586 9.31 4.55 -26.47
C GLN A 586 10.65 5.04 -25.91
N THR A 587 10.94 6.33 -26.11
CA THR A 587 12.22 6.91 -25.71
C THR A 587 12.05 8.00 -24.66
N ASN A 588 13.07 8.15 -23.80
CA ASN A 588 13.07 9.10 -22.69
C ASN A 588 11.88 8.88 -21.74
N VAL A 589 11.61 7.62 -21.39
CA VAL A 589 10.46 7.22 -20.58
C VAL A 589 10.75 7.43 -19.09
N ILE A 590 9.87 8.15 -18.39
CA ILE A 590 9.93 8.34 -16.92
C ILE A 590 8.82 7.56 -16.20
N GLY A 591 7.75 7.21 -16.91
CA GLY A 591 6.65 6.40 -16.40
C GLY A 591 6.10 5.53 -17.51
N TYR A 592 5.92 4.24 -17.29
CA TYR A 592 5.28 3.33 -18.25
C TYR A 592 4.26 2.45 -17.54
N ALA A 593 3.02 2.47 -18.02
CA ALA A 593 1.97 1.58 -17.56
C ALA A 593 1.31 0.87 -18.73
N SER A 594 1.15 -0.45 -18.60
CA SER A 594 0.40 -1.28 -19.55
C SER A 594 -0.27 -2.47 -18.85
N TRP A 595 -1.14 -3.17 -19.57
CA TRP A 595 -1.74 -4.44 -19.12
C TRP A 595 -0.79 -5.65 -19.28
N GLY A 596 0.47 -5.43 -19.69
CA GLY A 596 1.45 -6.51 -19.83
C GLY A 596 1.03 -7.56 -20.86
N MET A 597 1.13 -8.84 -20.50
CA MET A 597 0.67 -9.92 -21.37
C MET A 597 -0.84 -9.92 -21.59
N HIS A 598 -1.62 -9.22 -20.76
CA HIS A 598 -3.07 -9.08 -20.91
C HIS A 598 -3.46 -8.02 -21.94
N ASP A 599 -2.51 -7.21 -22.44
CA ASP A 599 -2.76 -6.47 -23.67
C ASP A 599 -2.95 -7.48 -24.81
N TYR A 600 -4.16 -7.47 -25.39
CA TYR A 600 -4.63 -8.40 -26.41
C TYR A 600 -3.68 -8.54 -27.61
N TYR A 601 -2.86 -7.53 -27.89
CA TYR A 601 -1.95 -7.53 -29.03
C TYR A 601 -0.47 -7.56 -28.64
N SER A 602 -0.11 -7.60 -27.36
CA SER A 602 1.28 -7.67 -26.88
C SER A 602 2.12 -8.72 -27.59
N SER A 603 1.59 -9.94 -27.77
CA SER A 603 2.27 -11.06 -28.45
C SER A 603 2.60 -10.81 -29.93
N THR A 604 2.02 -9.77 -30.53
CA THR A 604 2.30 -9.34 -31.91
C THR A 604 3.58 -8.50 -32.01
N TYR A 605 3.92 -7.80 -30.92
CA TYR A 605 5.01 -6.82 -30.88
C TYR A 605 6.18 -7.27 -29.99
N THR A 606 5.91 -8.14 -29.03
CA THR A 606 6.89 -8.61 -28.04
C THR A 606 6.62 -10.06 -27.66
N SER A 607 7.67 -10.79 -27.31
CA SER A 607 7.56 -12.21 -26.97
C SER A 607 7.05 -12.47 -25.56
N LEU A 608 7.06 -11.46 -24.67
CA LEU A 608 6.74 -11.58 -23.24
C LEU A 608 6.05 -10.34 -22.66
N GLY A 609 5.47 -9.45 -23.48
CA GLY A 609 4.91 -8.18 -22.96
C GLY A 609 5.98 -7.13 -22.61
N ARG A 610 7.24 -7.34 -23.02
CA ARG A 610 8.35 -6.38 -22.81
C ARG A 610 8.26 -5.22 -23.81
N PRO A 611 8.33 -3.96 -23.36
CA PRO A 611 8.16 -2.82 -24.24
C PRO A 611 9.44 -2.36 -24.95
N PHE A 612 10.64 -2.78 -24.54
CA PHE A 612 11.92 -2.37 -25.13
C PHE A 612 12.11 -0.84 -25.17
N ASN A 613 11.73 -0.17 -24.08
CA ASN A 613 11.81 1.28 -23.96
C ASN A 613 13.23 1.75 -23.62
N THR A 614 13.56 3.01 -23.94
CA THR A 614 14.72 3.70 -23.35
C THR A 614 14.27 4.63 -22.24
N TRP A 615 14.86 4.43 -21.07
CA TRP A 615 14.42 5.05 -19.82
C TRP A 615 15.22 6.29 -19.48
N ALA A 616 14.52 7.30 -18.94
CA ALA A 616 15.15 8.39 -18.22
C ALA A 616 15.64 7.89 -16.84
N ASN A 617 16.71 8.49 -16.32
CA ASN A 617 17.10 8.27 -14.93
C ASN A 617 15.94 8.63 -13.99
N GLY A 618 15.62 7.74 -13.05
CA GLY A 618 14.44 7.87 -12.20
C GLY A 618 13.15 7.33 -12.80
N GLY A 619 13.19 6.68 -13.96
CA GLY A 619 12.00 6.13 -14.61
C GLY A 619 11.40 4.96 -13.85
N ILE A 620 10.07 4.92 -13.73
CA ILE A 620 9.33 3.85 -13.04
C ILE A 620 8.33 3.14 -13.95
N GLY A 621 8.23 1.83 -13.80
CA GLY A 621 7.34 0.99 -14.60
C GLY A 621 6.31 0.26 -13.74
N VAL A 622 5.12 0.05 -14.28
CA VAL A 622 4.12 -0.84 -13.70
C VAL A 622 3.43 -1.61 -14.80
N VAL A 623 3.24 -2.90 -14.58
CA VAL A 623 2.53 -3.77 -15.48
C VAL A 623 1.39 -4.41 -14.72
N ILE A 624 0.15 -4.17 -15.14
CA ILE A 624 -1.02 -4.66 -14.42
C ILE A 624 -1.25 -6.13 -14.81
N GLU A 625 -0.54 -7.03 -14.12
CA GLU A 625 -0.56 -8.47 -14.37
C GLU A 625 -0.57 -9.31 -13.08
N SER A 626 -0.98 -10.56 -13.20
CA SER A 626 -1.16 -11.49 -12.09
C SER A 626 0.12 -11.98 -11.42
N THR A 627 1.31 -11.81 -11.99
CA THR A 627 2.55 -12.36 -11.38
C THR A 627 3.81 -11.57 -11.74
N ASP A 628 3.73 -10.27 -12.01
CA ASP A 628 4.84 -9.48 -12.57
C ASP A 628 6.04 -9.24 -11.62
N GLY A 629 5.90 -9.55 -10.33
CA GLY A 629 6.93 -9.44 -9.29
C GLY A 629 7.18 -10.75 -8.54
N ARG A 630 6.84 -11.90 -9.15
CA ARG A 630 6.89 -13.21 -8.47
C ARG A 630 8.29 -13.69 -8.16
N GLY A 631 9.30 -13.35 -8.96
CA GLY A 631 10.70 -13.66 -8.67
C GLY A 631 11.69 -12.70 -9.33
N PHE A 632 12.91 -12.67 -8.80
CA PHE A 632 14.03 -11.91 -9.39
C PHE A 632 15.11 -12.85 -9.92
N HIS A 633 14.70 -14.05 -10.35
CA HIS A 633 15.54 -15.01 -11.05
C HIS A 633 15.31 -14.93 -12.56
N LEU A 634 16.39 -15.01 -13.35
CA LEU A 634 16.24 -15.16 -14.79
C LEU A 634 15.32 -16.35 -15.08
N PRO A 635 14.35 -16.23 -16.01
CA PRO A 635 13.53 -17.36 -16.40
C PRO A 635 14.49 -18.45 -16.88
N TYR A 636 14.58 -19.50 -16.07
CA TYR A 636 15.67 -20.45 -16.14
C TYR A 636 15.88 -21.02 -17.54
N TYR A 637 16.94 -20.55 -18.20
CA TYR A 637 17.67 -21.33 -19.18
C TYR A 637 18.24 -22.56 -18.44
N ALA A 638 17.57 -23.72 -18.54
CA ALA A 638 18.01 -25.10 -18.26
C ALA A 638 19.12 -25.40 -17.22
N TRP A 639 19.35 -24.53 -16.23
CA TRP A 639 20.38 -24.61 -15.19
C TRP A 639 20.24 -25.83 -14.27
N ALA A 640 19.06 -26.46 -14.23
CA ALA A 640 18.72 -27.47 -13.24
C ALA A 640 19.15 -28.89 -13.60
N LEU A 641 20.01 -29.07 -14.61
CA LEU A 641 20.49 -30.40 -15.00
C LEU A 641 21.82 -30.77 -14.33
N TYR A 642 22.54 -29.80 -13.75
CA TYR A 642 23.83 -30.05 -13.08
C TYR A 642 24.12 -29.01 -11.96
N ARG A 643 24.10 -29.43 -10.69
CA ARG A 643 24.64 -28.63 -9.56
C ARG A 643 25.65 -29.47 -8.78
N GLY A 644 26.82 -28.92 -8.49
CA GLY A 644 27.77 -29.52 -7.54
C GLY A 644 28.51 -30.77 -8.01
N GLY A 645 28.70 -30.96 -9.32
CA GLY A 645 29.45 -32.11 -9.85
C GLY A 645 28.63 -33.39 -10.01
N THR A 646 27.30 -33.31 -9.97
CA THR A 646 26.40 -34.47 -10.17
C THR A 646 25.21 -34.08 -11.03
N ALA A 647 24.91 -34.86 -12.09
CA ALA A 647 23.70 -34.70 -12.89
C ALA A 647 22.49 -35.18 -12.09
N TYR A 648 21.46 -34.35 -11.93
CA TYR A 648 20.23 -34.71 -11.20
C TYR A 648 19.15 -35.33 -12.10
N ALA A 649 19.33 -35.31 -13.42
CA ALA A 649 18.42 -35.97 -14.35
C ALA A 649 19.19 -36.53 -15.56
N ASN A 650 19.00 -37.82 -15.84
CA ASN A 650 19.52 -38.47 -17.05
C ASN A 650 18.63 -38.19 -18.28
N LYS A 651 17.53 -37.44 -18.12
CA LYS A 651 16.55 -37.19 -19.15
C LYS A 651 15.90 -35.82 -18.99
N LEU A 652 15.65 -35.14 -20.11
CA LEU A 652 14.75 -33.99 -20.22
C LEU A 652 13.49 -34.44 -20.95
N SER A 653 12.31 -34.37 -20.30
CA SER A 653 11.03 -34.76 -20.88
C SER A 653 10.08 -33.58 -20.94
N LEU A 654 9.37 -33.42 -22.05
CA LEU A 654 8.22 -32.53 -22.19
C LEU A 654 7.02 -33.42 -22.51
N ASP A 655 6.14 -33.61 -21.52
CA ASP A 655 4.94 -34.44 -21.61
C ASP A 655 3.68 -33.59 -21.35
N GLY A 656 2.71 -33.64 -22.26
CA GLY A 656 1.37 -33.03 -22.04
C GLY A 656 1.19 -31.57 -22.47
N TRP A 657 2.24 -30.90 -22.96
CA TRP A 657 2.16 -29.53 -23.48
C TRP A 657 1.53 -29.43 -24.87
N PHE A 658 1.72 -30.45 -25.70
CA PHE A 658 1.20 -30.49 -27.06
C PHE A 658 -0.09 -31.31 -27.07
N SER A 659 -1.23 -30.63 -27.02
CA SER A 659 -2.56 -31.23 -26.87
C SER A 659 -3.06 -32.02 -28.11
N SER A 660 -2.25 -32.19 -29.15
CA SER A 660 -2.67 -32.84 -30.40
C SER A 660 -1.51 -33.32 -31.28
N ALA A 661 -1.85 -34.17 -32.27
CA ALA A 661 -0.93 -34.68 -33.29
C ALA A 661 -0.31 -33.61 -34.23
N THR A 662 -0.75 -32.34 -34.16
CA THR A 662 -0.28 -31.26 -35.04
C THR A 662 1.12 -30.76 -34.70
N HIS A 663 1.68 -31.16 -33.56
CA HIS A 663 3.01 -30.73 -33.10
C HIS A 663 4.07 -31.82 -33.28
N ASN A 664 3.75 -32.89 -34.00
CA ASN A 664 4.72 -33.92 -34.32
C ASN A 664 5.76 -33.39 -35.31
N GLY A 665 7.03 -33.70 -35.05
CA GLY A 665 8.15 -33.30 -35.91
C GLY A 665 8.90 -32.05 -35.47
N PHE A 666 8.41 -31.29 -34.48
CA PHE A 666 9.19 -30.21 -33.86
C PHE A 666 10.41 -30.80 -33.16
N LYS A 667 11.59 -30.17 -33.32
CA LYS A 667 12.82 -30.57 -32.62
C LYS A 667 12.99 -29.70 -31.39
N LEU A 668 13.11 -30.32 -30.23
CA LEU A 668 13.56 -29.67 -29.01
C LEU A 668 15.07 -29.91 -28.89
N ALA A 669 15.86 -28.87 -28.72
CA ALA A 669 17.30 -28.96 -28.55
C ALA A 669 17.74 -28.31 -27.25
N LEU A 670 18.63 -28.96 -26.52
CA LEU A 670 19.47 -28.37 -25.49
C LEU A 670 20.68 -27.74 -26.18
N MET A 671 20.99 -26.50 -25.82
CA MET A 671 22.00 -25.65 -26.44
C MET A 671 22.97 -25.15 -25.37
N ASP A 672 24.23 -24.93 -25.70
CA ASP A 672 25.17 -24.18 -24.87
C ASP A 672 24.97 -22.66 -25.04
N PRO A 673 25.62 -21.79 -24.25
CA PRO A 673 25.42 -20.34 -24.31
C PRO A 673 25.90 -19.71 -25.62
N THR A 674 26.75 -20.42 -26.37
CA THR A 674 27.25 -19.98 -27.69
C THR A 674 26.26 -20.34 -28.82
N GLY A 675 25.20 -21.08 -28.50
CA GLY A 675 24.21 -21.57 -29.45
C GLY A 675 24.61 -22.88 -30.14
N THR A 676 25.52 -23.64 -29.56
CA THR A 676 25.85 -24.99 -30.02
C THR A 676 24.89 -26.01 -29.43
N GLU A 677 24.32 -26.89 -30.25
CA GLU A 677 23.44 -27.97 -29.79
C GLU A 677 24.22 -29.02 -29.00
N LEU A 678 23.80 -29.26 -27.75
CA LEU A 678 24.36 -30.25 -26.83
C LEU A 678 23.64 -31.61 -26.91
N ALA A 679 22.31 -31.58 -27.09
CA ALA A 679 21.47 -32.75 -27.33
C ALA A 679 20.12 -32.31 -27.89
N SER A 680 19.39 -33.20 -28.56
CA SER A 680 18.03 -32.89 -29.02
C SER A 680 17.13 -34.11 -29.06
N GLY A 681 15.83 -33.85 -29.21
CA GLY A 681 14.80 -34.86 -29.40
C GLY A 681 13.67 -34.30 -30.25
N THR A 682 12.91 -35.19 -30.87
CA THR A 682 11.78 -34.81 -31.72
C THR A 682 10.46 -35.11 -31.04
N VAL A 683 9.53 -34.16 -31.11
CA VAL A 683 8.18 -34.30 -30.56
C VAL A 683 7.41 -35.37 -31.34
N THR A 684 6.96 -36.40 -30.63
CA THR A 684 6.17 -37.51 -31.14
C THR A 684 4.96 -37.76 -30.24
N SER A 685 3.76 -37.72 -30.81
CA SER A 685 2.48 -37.76 -30.10
C SER A 685 2.39 -36.75 -28.95
N GLY A 686 2.89 -35.54 -29.22
CA GLY A 686 2.89 -34.44 -28.26
C GLY A 686 3.84 -34.60 -27.07
N ARG A 687 4.84 -35.49 -27.19
CA ARG A 687 5.84 -35.77 -26.16
C ARG A 687 7.24 -35.74 -26.76
N VAL A 688 8.23 -35.28 -26.01
CA VAL A 688 9.64 -35.39 -26.40
C VAL A 688 10.50 -35.74 -25.20
N GLN A 689 11.45 -36.65 -25.41
CA GLN A 689 12.46 -37.03 -24.42
C GLN A 689 13.84 -36.89 -25.03
N ILE A 690 14.72 -36.19 -24.31
CA ILE A 690 16.14 -36.03 -24.61
C ILE A 690 16.92 -36.80 -23.54
N ASP A 691 17.76 -37.74 -23.97
CA ASP A 691 18.69 -38.42 -23.07
C ASP A 691 19.89 -37.52 -22.80
N LEU A 692 20.15 -37.27 -21.53
CA LEU A 692 21.21 -36.37 -21.07
C LEU A 692 22.44 -37.11 -20.54
N SER A 693 22.39 -38.45 -20.48
CA SER A 693 23.44 -39.27 -19.87
C SER A 693 24.80 -39.20 -20.60
N ALA A 694 24.80 -38.78 -21.87
CA ALA A 694 25.99 -38.66 -22.71
C ALA A 694 26.34 -37.21 -23.11
N VAL A 695 25.65 -36.21 -22.52
CA VAL A 695 25.89 -34.79 -22.84
C VAL A 695 27.24 -34.33 -22.28
N ASN A 696 28.06 -33.76 -23.15
CA ASN A 696 29.32 -33.12 -22.74
C ASN A 696 29.02 -31.67 -22.31
N TRP A 697 28.92 -31.45 -21.00
CA TRP A 697 28.50 -30.16 -20.45
C TRP A 697 29.58 -29.08 -20.63
N PRO A 698 29.19 -27.82 -20.93
CA PRO A 698 30.10 -26.67 -20.91
C PRO A 698 30.76 -26.49 -19.55
N ALA A 699 31.98 -25.94 -19.52
CA ALA A 699 32.76 -25.77 -18.28
C ALA A 699 32.11 -24.80 -17.28
N ASP A 700 31.30 -23.86 -17.77
CA ASP A 700 30.49 -22.93 -16.97
C ASP A 700 29.07 -23.47 -16.67
N HIS A 701 28.76 -24.67 -17.15
CA HIS A 701 27.49 -25.39 -16.99
C HIS A 701 26.24 -24.63 -17.45
N ARG A 702 26.40 -23.58 -18.27
CA ARG A 702 25.27 -22.81 -18.81
C ARG A 702 24.70 -23.53 -20.03
N SER A 703 23.38 -23.61 -20.14
CA SER A 703 22.69 -24.21 -21.30
C SER A 703 21.25 -23.69 -21.39
N TYR A 704 20.67 -23.71 -22.59
CA TYR A 704 19.27 -23.31 -22.83
C TYR A 704 18.55 -24.33 -23.71
N VAL A 705 17.22 -24.24 -23.78
CA VAL A 705 16.42 -25.10 -24.65
C VAL A 705 15.85 -24.27 -25.80
N GLN A 706 16.03 -24.76 -27.02
CA GLN A 706 15.55 -24.15 -28.27
C GLN A 706 14.61 -25.12 -28.98
N LEU A 707 13.41 -24.65 -29.32
CA LEU A 707 12.51 -25.40 -30.19
C LEU A 707 12.80 -25.02 -31.65
N TYR A 708 12.68 -25.98 -32.56
CA TYR A 708 12.80 -25.80 -34.00
C TYR A 708 11.57 -26.38 -34.68
N PHE A 709 11.13 -25.70 -35.74
CA PHE A 709 10.08 -26.20 -36.61
C PHE A 709 10.48 -27.52 -37.27
N PRO A 710 9.51 -28.38 -37.61
CA PRO A 710 9.76 -29.57 -38.40
C PRO A 710 10.49 -29.24 -39.70
N SER A 711 11.36 -30.14 -40.16
CA SER A 711 12.06 -29.98 -41.44
C SER A 711 11.11 -29.94 -42.65
N ASN A 712 9.88 -30.42 -42.47
CA ASN A 712 8.80 -30.37 -43.46
C ASN A 712 7.77 -29.26 -43.18
N ASP A 713 8.06 -28.33 -42.26
CA ASP A 713 7.20 -27.16 -42.04
C ASP A 713 7.15 -26.30 -43.32
N PRO A 714 5.95 -25.96 -43.83
CA PRO A 714 5.81 -25.28 -45.12
C PRO A 714 6.23 -23.80 -45.10
N LEU A 715 6.39 -23.19 -43.93
CA LEU A 715 6.71 -21.77 -43.79
C LEU A 715 8.11 -21.55 -43.20
N HIS A 716 8.54 -22.40 -42.28
CA HIS A 716 9.77 -22.23 -41.50
C HIS A 716 10.56 -23.55 -41.35
N PRO A 717 10.91 -24.26 -42.43
CA PRO A 717 11.49 -25.60 -42.35
C PRO A 717 12.80 -25.63 -41.56
N GLY A 718 12.81 -26.30 -40.41
CA GLY A 718 13.99 -26.45 -39.55
C GLY A 718 14.50 -25.17 -38.89
N ALA A 719 13.78 -24.05 -39.02
CA ALA A 719 14.17 -22.79 -38.40
C ALA A 719 13.98 -22.86 -36.87
N PRO A 720 14.80 -22.16 -36.08
CA PRO A 720 14.52 -21.99 -34.66
C PRO A 720 13.17 -21.29 -34.51
N VAL A 721 12.34 -21.83 -33.64
CA VAL A 721 11.12 -21.16 -33.19
C VAL A 721 11.57 -20.00 -32.32
N GLU A 722 11.72 -18.83 -32.93
CA GLU A 722 11.89 -17.57 -32.20
C GLU A 722 10.59 -17.32 -31.43
N HIS A 723 10.58 -17.66 -30.14
CA HIS A 723 9.54 -17.37 -29.15
C HIS A 723 8.10 -17.52 -29.70
N ALA A 724 7.55 -18.73 -29.59
CA ALA A 724 6.18 -19.15 -29.95
C ALA A 724 5.20 -18.05 -30.41
N ARG A 725 5.20 -17.73 -31.71
CA ARG A 725 4.21 -16.86 -32.37
C ARG A 725 2.91 -17.62 -32.74
N TYR A 726 2.15 -18.15 -31.77
CA TYR A 726 0.75 -18.50 -32.02
C TYR A 726 -0.17 -18.08 -30.86
N PRO A 727 -1.38 -17.55 -31.16
CA PRO A 727 -2.22 -16.87 -30.21
C PRO A 727 -3.15 -17.87 -29.54
N TRP A 728 -3.01 -18.15 -28.24
CA TRP A 728 -4.10 -18.76 -27.49
C TRP A 728 -4.43 -17.94 -26.25
N SER A 729 -5.60 -17.32 -26.38
CA SER A 729 -6.41 -16.65 -25.37
C SER A 729 -6.84 -17.60 -24.26
N GLY A 730 -6.64 -17.17 -23.00
CA GLY A 730 -7.38 -17.66 -21.83
C GLY A 730 -6.58 -18.54 -20.87
N SER A 731 -6.42 -18.04 -19.64
CA SER A 731 -6.10 -18.73 -18.38
C SER A 731 -4.73 -19.44 -18.23
N THR A 732 -3.96 -18.92 -17.27
CA THR A 732 -3.19 -19.62 -16.21
C THR A 732 -3.04 -21.15 -16.28
N THR A 733 -1.83 -21.66 -16.02
CA THR A 733 -1.69 -22.97 -15.33
C THR A 733 -0.42 -23.02 -14.48
N GLU A 734 -0.61 -22.97 -13.16
CA GLU A 734 0.36 -23.38 -12.14
C GLU A 734 0.41 -24.91 -12.00
N ALA A 735 1.51 -25.44 -11.46
CA ALA A 735 1.62 -26.84 -11.07
C ALA A 735 1.71 -26.94 -9.53
N TYR A 736 0.79 -27.69 -8.91
CA TYR A 736 0.91 -28.16 -7.53
C TYR A 736 1.15 -29.67 -7.47
N ASP A 737 2.04 -30.06 -6.56
CA ASP A 737 2.42 -31.41 -6.20
C ASP A 737 1.31 -32.15 -5.43
N ASN A 738 1.24 -33.48 -5.60
CA ASN A 738 0.84 -34.32 -4.48
C ASN A 738 1.66 -35.63 -4.45
N ARG A 739 2.72 -35.62 -3.64
CA ARG A 739 3.38 -36.76 -2.96
C ARG A 739 2.86 -38.16 -3.32
N THR A 740 3.37 -38.73 -4.40
CA THR A 740 4.14 -39.98 -4.34
C THR A 740 4.83 -40.24 -5.69
N ALA A 741 6.17 -40.12 -5.66
CA ALA A 741 7.14 -40.56 -6.67
C ALA A 741 7.26 -39.75 -7.99
N GLY A 742 8.33 -38.93 -8.08
CA GLY A 742 9.09 -38.72 -9.33
C GLY A 742 9.07 -37.31 -9.97
N TYR A 743 10.16 -36.55 -9.77
CA TYR A 743 10.66 -35.32 -10.46
C TYR A 743 10.73 -35.38 -12.03
N PRO A 744 11.08 -34.30 -12.80
CA PRO A 744 10.95 -32.81 -12.64
C PRO A 744 10.92 -31.85 -13.92
N ILE A 745 10.75 -30.51 -13.71
CA ILE A 745 11.38 -29.27 -14.35
C ILE A 745 10.96 -28.64 -15.74
N MET A 746 10.71 -27.30 -15.73
CA MET A 746 10.69 -26.19 -16.77
C MET A 746 9.31 -25.57 -17.16
N ALA A 747 9.07 -24.25 -17.35
CA ALA A 747 9.73 -22.95 -17.07
C ALA A 747 8.70 -21.79 -17.17
N SER A 748 8.94 -20.67 -16.47
CA SER A 748 8.01 -19.58 -16.09
C SER A 748 8.23 -18.25 -16.84
N CYS A 749 8.22 -18.23 -18.18
CA CYS A 749 8.67 -17.05 -18.92
C CYS A 749 7.75 -15.81 -18.84
N ALA A 750 6.48 -15.95 -18.43
CA ALA A 750 5.55 -14.82 -18.31
C ALA A 750 5.49 -14.18 -16.91
N ARG A 751 6.36 -14.51 -15.94
CA ARG A 751 6.11 -14.22 -14.51
C ARG A 751 7.06 -13.23 -13.81
N ASN A 752 7.81 -12.37 -14.53
CA ASN A 752 8.77 -11.41 -13.93
C ASN A 752 8.88 -10.09 -14.74
N LEU A 753 7.77 -9.49 -15.16
CA LEU A 753 7.81 -8.32 -16.06
C LEU A 753 8.47 -7.10 -15.43
N LEU A 754 8.35 -6.89 -14.12
CA LEU A 754 9.05 -5.80 -13.45
C LEU A 754 10.56 -5.95 -13.57
N SER A 755 11.10 -7.15 -13.36
CA SER A 755 12.53 -7.46 -13.52
C SER A 755 13.04 -7.14 -14.93
N GLU A 756 12.18 -7.32 -15.94
CA GLU A 756 12.51 -6.96 -17.33
C GLU A 756 12.53 -5.46 -17.56
N LEU A 757 11.59 -4.70 -16.98
CA LEU A 757 11.62 -3.23 -17.05
C LEU A 757 12.88 -2.68 -16.36
N LEU A 758 13.23 -3.24 -15.20
CA LEU A 758 14.45 -2.86 -14.46
C LEU A 758 15.71 -3.11 -15.30
N ARG A 759 15.77 -4.23 -16.01
CA ARG A 759 16.86 -4.56 -16.92
C ARG A 759 16.89 -3.68 -18.17
N GLU A 760 15.73 -3.28 -18.70
CA GLU A 760 15.65 -2.33 -19.82
C GLU A 760 16.13 -0.92 -19.45
N GLY A 761 16.13 -0.57 -18.16
CA GLY A 761 16.65 0.70 -17.67
C GLY A 761 15.75 1.41 -16.67
N ALA A 762 14.61 0.84 -16.27
CA ALA A 762 13.80 1.41 -15.21
C ALA A 762 14.60 1.43 -13.88
N SER A 763 14.33 2.45 -13.07
CA SER A 763 14.92 2.64 -11.73
C SER A 763 14.01 2.09 -10.62
N GLY A 764 12.81 1.62 -10.97
CA GLY A 764 11.88 1.02 -10.02
C GLY A 764 10.52 0.72 -10.61
N GLY A 765 9.63 0.21 -9.76
CA GLY A 765 8.26 -0.11 -10.10
C GLY A 765 7.51 -0.83 -8.98
N VAL A 766 6.20 -0.98 -9.16
CA VAL A 766 5.34 -1.78 -8.28
C VAL A 766 4.87 -3.00 -9.05
N ALA A 767 4.73 -4.13 -8.35
CA ALA A 767 4.36 -5.42 -8.94
C ALA A 767 3.71 -6.35 -7.92
N ASN A 768 3.19 -7.48 -8.38
CA ASN A 768 2.52 -8.49 -7.57
C ASN A 768 3.29 -9.81 -7.53
N VAL A 769 3.41 -10.42 -6.35
CA VAL A 769 4.04 -11.74 -6.20
C VAL A 769 3.13 -12.88 -6.63
N ASP A 770 1.83 -12.63 -6.76
CA ASP A 770 0.78 -13.61 -7.09
C ASP A 770 -0.52 -12.94 -7.58
N GLU A 771 -1.47 -13.72 -8.11
CA GLU A 771 -2.66 -13.25 -8.83
C GLU A 771 -3.57 -12.39 -7.96
N PRO A 772 -3.53 -11.04 -8.11
CA PRO A 772 -4.28 -10.14 -7.28
C PRO A 772 -5.71 -10.01 -7.79
N TRP A 773 -6.60 -9.59 -6.90
CA TRP A 773 -7.86 -9.02 -7.36
C TRP A 773 -7.57 -7.72 -8.10
N THR A 774 -8.24 -7.50 -9.23
CA THR A 774 -8.08 -6.29 -10.04
C THR A 774 -8.41 -4.99 -9.29
N SER A 775 -9.10 -5.07 -8.16
CA SER A 775 -9.36 -3.95 -7.25
C SER A 775 -8.26 -3.69 -6.21
N TYR A 776 -7.24 -4.55 -6.15
CA TYR A 776 -6.12 -4.55 -5.19
C TYR A 776 -4.76 -4.62 -5.91
N VAL A 777 -4.69 -4.07 -7.12
CA VAL A 777 -3.43 -3.79 -7.83
C VAL A 777 -3.06 -2.31 -7.65
N GLY A 778 -1.78 -2.00 -7.81
CA GLY A 778 -1.26 -0.64 -7.73
C GLY A 778 -1.97 0.28 -8.73
N ASP A 779 -2.68 1.27 -8.22
CA ASP A 779 -3.51 2.15 -9.05
C ASP A 779 -2.66 3.27 -9.68
N VAL A 780 -2.48 3.19 -10.99
CA VAL A 780 -1.70 4.15 -11.80
C VAL A 780 -2.23 5.58 -11.72
N ALA A 781 -3.51 5.77 -11.36
CA ALA A 781 -4.10 7.08 -11.14
C ALA A 781 -3.52 7.81 -9.91
N TYR A 782 -2.87 7.07 -9.02
CA TYR A 782 -2.15 7.62 -7.87
C TYR A 782 -0.65 7.59 -8.08
N LEU A 783 -0.10 6.46 -8.55
CA LEU A 783 1.36 6.31 -8.68
C LEU A 783 2.00 7.43 -9.50
N PHE A 784 1.56 7.63 -10.75
CA PHE A 784 2.23 8.55 -11.66
C PHE A 784 1.93 10.02 -11.37
N PRO A 785 0.68 10.44 -11.11
CA PRO A 785 0.43 11.84 -10.75
C PRO A 785 1.15 12.27 -9.48
N ARG A 786 1.28 11.40 -8.46
CA ARG A 786 2.06 11.72 -7.25
C ARG A 786 3.54 11.86 -7.56
N TYR A 787 4.09 10.91 -8.29
CA TYR A 787 5.49 10.97 -8.67
C TYR A 787 5.81 12.24 -9.48
N ALA A 788 4.92 12.64 -10.40
CA ALA A 788 5.03 13.89 -11.17
C ALA A 788 4.85 15.17 -10.35
N GLN A 789 4.19 15.09 -9.18
CA GLN A 789 4.04 16.21 -8.24
C GLN A 789 5.26 16.43 -7.35
N GLY A 790 6.25 15.52 -7.38
CA GLY A 790 7.50 15.64 -6.61
C GLY A 790 7.59 14.74 -5.39
N TYR A 791 6.57 13.91 -5.13
CA TYR A 791 6.67 12.89 -4.09
C TYR A 791 7.76 11.86 -4.39
N THR A 792 8.34 11.29 -3.34
CA THR A 792 9.30 10.20 -3.47
C THR A 792 8.65 8.95 -4.07
N PHE A 793 9.46 8.03 -4.59
CA PHE A 793 9.00 6.75 -5.10
C PHE A 793 8.29 5.95 -4.01
N ALA A 794 8.82 5.93 -2.78
CA ALA A 794 8.18 5.23 -1.68
C ALA A 794 6.77 5.79 -1.40
N GLU A 795 6.64 7.10 -1.23
CA GLU A 795 5.33 7.74 -0.99
C GLU A 795 4.35 7.43 -2.14
N SER A 796 4.80 7.57 -3.39
CA SER A 796 3.98 7.32 -4.58
C SER A 796 3.55 5.86 -4.71
N ALA A 797 4.45 4.92 -4.44
CA ALA A 797 4.17 3.48 -4.46
C ALA A 797 3.18 3.10 -3.35
N TYR A 798 3.35 3.61 -2.14
CA TYR A 798 2.42 3.29 -1.06
C TYR A 798 1.03 3.92 -1.26
N MET A 799 0.93 5.12 -1.83
CA MET A 799 -0.39 5.71 -2.13
C MET A 799 -1.16 4.98 -3.23
N CYS A 800 -0.47 4.24 -4.11
CA CYS A 800 -1.14 3.48 -5.16
C CYS A 800 -1.65 2.11 -4.70
N MET A 801 -1.15 1.57 -3.59
CA MET A 801 -1.50 0.24 -3.07
C MET A 801 -2.83 0.27 -2.30
N PRO A 802 -3.88 -0.46 -2.73
CA PRO A 802 -5.18 -0.43 -2.04
C PRO A 802 -5.21 -1.16 -0.68
N GLY A 803 -4.28 -2.10 -0.43
CA GLY A 803 -4.28 -2.93 0.78
C GLY A 803 -2.89 -3.35 1.26
N MET A 804 -2.74 -3.47 2.58
CA MET A 804 -1.52 -3.87 3.31
C MET A 804 -1.58 -5.34 3.72
N GLY A 805 -0.46 -6.08 3.64
CA GLY A 805 -0.45 -7.53 3.85
C GLY A 805 -1.06 -8.31 2.69
N TRP A 806 -0.95 -7.75 1.49
CA TRP A 806 -1.41 -8.34 0.24
C TRP A 806 -0.22 -8.85 -0.59
N GLN A 807 -0.36 -8.92 -1.91
CA GLN A 807 0.60 -9.49 -2.85
C GLN A 807 1.54 -8.44 -3.48
N GLU A 808 1.40 -7.17 -3.14
CA GLU A 808 2.16 -6.08 -3.77
C GLU A 808 3.59 -5.94 -3.19
N VAL A 809 4.54 -5.60 -4.06
CA VAL A 809 5.92 -5.24 -3.75
C VAL A 809 6.29 -3.92 -4.44
N ALA A 810 7.18 -3.14 -3.83
CA ALA A 810 7.74 -1.92 -4.41
C ALA A 810 9.26 -2.07 -4.55
N VAL A 811 9.74 -2.15 -5.80
CA VAL A 811 11.16 -2.33 -6.12
C VAL A 811 11.73 -1.02 -6.59
N GLY A 812 12.81 -0.57 -5.97
CA GLY A 812 13.47 0.67 -6.29
C GLY A 812 13.88 1.45 -5.04
N ASP A 813 14.57 2.54 -5.30
CA ASP A 813 15.07 3.44 -4.28
C ASP A 813 13.94 4.29 -3.68
N PRO A 814 13.68 4.21 -2.37
CA PRO A 814 12.59 4.94 -1.75
C PRO A 814 12.76 6.46 -1.80
N LEU A 815 14.00 6.98 -1.85
CA LEU A 815 14.31 8.42 -1.83
C LEU A 815 14.36 9.03 -3.24
N MET A 816 13.97 8.28 -4.26
CA MET A 816 13.94 8.73 -5.64
C MET A 816 12.78 9.70 -5.86
N ALA A 817 13.08 10.97 -6.19
CA ALA A 817 12.07 12.02 -6.35
C ALA A 817 12.43 12.94 -7.54
N PRO A 818 12.22 12.50 -8.80
CA PRO A 818 12.68 13.19 -10.00
C PRO A 818 12.04 14.55 -10.25
N TYR A 819 10.86 14.78 -9.70
CA TYR A 819 10.10 16.02 -9.84
C TYR A 819 10.11 16.88 -8.58
N ALA A 820 10.88 16.49 -7.55
CA ALA A 820 11.03 17.31 -6.36
C ALA A 820 11.77 18.60 -6.71
N THR A 821 11.28 19.71 -6.19
CA THR A 821 11.94 21.01 -6.24
C THR A 821 12.43 21.30 -4.83
N PRO A 822 13.70 21.07 -4.48
CA PRO A 822 14.18 21.26 -3.10
C PRO A 822 14.49 22.74 -2.79
N PRO A 823 14.31 23.20 -1.55
CA PRO A 823 14.75 24.52 -1.11
C PRO A 823 16.29 24.62 -1.15
N SER A 824 16.82 25.85 -1.28
CA SER A 824 18.27 26.07 -1.19
C SER A 824 18.69 26.26 0.26
N VAL A 825 19.76 25.57 0.68
CA VAL A 825 20.29 25.60 2.04
C VAL A 825 21.77 25.92 2.03
N SER A 826 22.22 26.75 2.96
CA SER A 826 23.64 27.04 3.17
C SER A 826 23.96 27.18 4.65
N ILE A 827 25.07 26.58 5.07
CA ILE A 827 25.58 26.71 6.45
C ILE A 827 26.48 27.95 6.52
N ALA A 828 26.08 28.90 7.36
CA ALA A 828 26.78 30.16 7.61
C ALA A 828 27.81 30.05 8.75
N GLN A 829 27.55 29.21 9.75
CA GLN A 829 28.50 28.84 10.80
C GLN A 829 28.41 27.34 11.06
N PRO A 830 29.53 26.60 11.06
CA PRO A 830 30.90 27.03 10.77
C PRO A 830 31.06 27.59 9.34
N SER A 831 31.91 28.60 9.21
CA SER A 831 32.04 29.45 8.01
C SER A 831 32.76 28.78 6.84
N HIS A 832 33.59 27.76 7.10
CA HIS A 832 34.29 26.97 6.09
C HIS A 832 34.56 25.56 6.61
N ASP A 833 34.79 24.62 5.70
CA ASP A 833 35.16 23.25 6.06
C ASP A 833 36.51 23.24 6.80
N GLY A 834 36.62 22.39 7.82
CA GLY A 834 37.81 22.29 8.68
C GLY A 834 38.00 23.46 9.65
N GLN A 835 36.99 24.32 9.85
CA GLN A 835 37.06 25.36 10.89
C GLN A 835 37.23 24.71 12.26
N VAL A 836 38.21 25.19 13.03
CA VAL A 836 38.45 24.75 14.40
C VAL A 836 37.62 25.55 15.37
N VAL A 837 36.94 24.84 16.26
CA VAL A 837 36.00 25.36 17.24
C VAL A 837 36.27 24.77 18.61
N THR A 838 35.98 25.54 19.64
CA THR A 838 36.14 25.14 21.04
C THR A 838 35.13 25.88 21.91
N GLY A 839 34.69 25.25 22.99
CA GLY A 839 33.63 25.74 23.86
C GLY A 839 32.25 25.74 23.19
N THR A 840 31.37 26.62 23.66
CA THR A 840 30.02 26.75 23.10
C THR A 840 30.05 27.58 21.82
N ILE A 841 29.61 26.99 20.71
CA ILE A 841 29.50 27.65 19.41
C ILE A 841 28.05 27.74 18.95
N SER A 842 27.80 28.64 18.01
CA SER A 842 26.54 28.70 17.27
C SER A 842 26.73 28.05 15.90
N ILE A 843 25.92 27.05 15.60
CA ILE A 843 25.71 26.55 14.25
C ILE A 843 24.56 27.35 13.65
N SER A 844 24.68 27.82 12.41
CA SER A 844 23.62 28.60 11.77
C SER A 844 23.52 28.32 10.29
N ALA A 845 22.30 28.32 9.76
CA ALA A 845 22.03 28.08 8.35
C ALA A 845 21.02 29.10 7.80
N THR A 846 21.13 29.35 6.49
CA THR A 846 20.14 30.09 5.71
C THR A 846 19.44 29.12 4.78
N ALA A 847 18.11 29.12 4.80
CA ALA A 847 17.28 28.34 3.90
C ALA A 847 16.36 29.28 3.11
N THR A 848 16.29 29.11 1.79
CA THR A 848 15.42 29.89 0.90
C THR A 848 14.51 28.92 0.14
N PRO A 849 13.18 29.11 0.20
CA PRO A 849 12.24 28.23 -0.47
C PRO A 849 12.35 28.38 -2.00
N ASN A 850 12.05 27.33 -2.75
CA ASN A 850 11.92 27.40 -4.21
C ASN A 850 10.53 27.86 -4.66
N ALA A 851 9.52 27.73 -3.79
CA ALA A 851 8.13 28.10 -4.04
C ALA A 851 7.64 29.19 -3.06
N SER A 852 6.37 29.60 -3.20
CA SER A 852 5.76 30.63 -2.34
C SER A 852 5.42 30.13 -0.92
N SER A 853 5.64 28.85 -0.64
CA SER A 853 5.25 28.10 0.56
C SER A 853 6.04 28.51 1.81
N GLY A 854 7.27 28.99 1.68
CA GLY A 854 8.15 29.27 2.82
C GLY A 854 8.84 28.02 3.37
N ILE A 855 9.74 28.20 4.34
CA ILE A 855 10.43 27.11 5.04
C ILE A 855 9.65 26.78 6.32
N ALA A 856 9.30 25.51 6.51
CA ALA A 856 8.63 25.03 7.71
C ALA A 856 9.59 24.93 8.89
N ARG A 857 10.79 24.36 8.66
CA ARG A 857 11.86 24.21 9.65
C ARG A 857 13.20 23.89 9.02
N VAL A 858 14.26 24.02 9.82
CA VAL A 858 15.60 23.52 9.53
C VAL A 858 16.07 22.61 10.66
N GLU A 859 16.37 21.37 10.33
CA GLU A 859 16.97 20.40 11.24
C GLU A 859 18.49 20.44 11.16
N PHE A 860 19.15 20.42 12.31
CA PHE A 860 20.61 20.35 12.42
C PHE A 860 21.02 18.98 12.94
N TRP A 861 21.73 18.22 12.13
CA TRP A 861 22.24 16.89 12.44
C TRP A 861 23.76 16.95 12.62
N LEU A 862 24.27 16.26 13.64
CA LEU A 862 25.68 16.09 13.95
C LEU A 862 26.10 14.64 13.69
N ASP A 863 27.20 14.48 12.96
CA ASP A 863 27.87 13.20 12.65
C ASP A 863 26.91 12.11 12.15
N ASP A 864 25.97 12.54 11.30
CA ASP A 864 24.96 11.71 10.62
C ASP A 864 23.91 11.02 11.52
N ASP A 865 24.09 10.93 12.84
CA ASP A 865 23.19 10.16 13.72
C ASP A 865 22.54 10.97 14.86
N THR A 866 22.99 12.22 15.09
CA THR A 866 22.54 13.02 16.24
C THR A 866 21.77 14.26 15.82
N LEU A 867 20.45 14.24 15.95
CA LEU A 867 19.62 15.45 15.79
C LEU A 867 19.88 16.41 16.95
N LEU A 868 20.44 17.58 16.66
CA LEU A 868 20.69 18.65 17.64
C LEU A 868 19.42 19.46 17.92
N THR A 869 18.73 19.89 16.87
CA THR A 869 17.46 20.63 16.97
C THR A 869 16.69 20.60 15.66
N SER A 870 15.40 20.92 15.74
CA SER A 870 14.53 21.24 14.63
C SER A 870 14.01 22.67 14.82
N ASP A 871 14.63 23.63 14.14
CA ASP A 871 14.37 25.07 14.32
C ASP A 871 13.33 25.56 13.32
N THR A 872 12.24 26.16 13.80
CA THR A 872 11.09 26.63 13.01
C THR A 872 11.12 28.14 12.75
N ILE A 873 12.09 28.86 13.31
CA ILE A 873 12.11 30.33 13.27
C ILE A 873 13.42 30.82 12.64
N ALA A 874 13.31 31.46 11.47
CA ALA A 874 14.45 32.14 10.86
C ALA A 874 14.89 33.36 11.70
N PRO A 875 16.21 33.64 11.83
CA PRO A 875 17.34 32.89 11.29
C PRO A 875 17.60 31.57 12.04
N TYR A 876 17.81 30.49 11.29
CA TYR A 876 17.91 29.14 11.86
C TYR A 876 19.26 28.89 12.52
N SER A 877 19.25 28.43 13.77
CA SER A 877 20.48 28.17 14.50
C SER A 877 20.33 27.18 15.66
N VAL A 878 21.45 26.61 16.07
CA VAL A 878 21.56 25.79 17.28
C VAL A 878 22.85 26.07 18.02
N SER A 879 22.79 26.05 19.35
CA SER A 879 23.97 26.12 20.19
C SER A 879 24.53 24.72 20.43
N LEU A 880 25.82 24.53 20.18
CA LEU A 880 26.53 23.28 20.36
C LEU A 880 27.65 23.47 21.37
N ASP A 881 27.67 22.68 22.44
CA ASP A 881 28.80 22.63 23.37
C ASP A 881 29.83 21.61 22.86
N THR A 882 30.94 22.11 22.29
CA THR A 882 31.97 21.22 21.75
C THR A 882 32.73 20.48 22.84
N ALA A 883 32.69 20.94 24.10
CA ALA A 883 33.37 20.30 25.22
C ALA A 883 32.85 18.89 25.51
N ALA A 884 31.61 18.60 25.10
CA ALA A 884 30.98 17.29 25.21
C ALA A 884 31.34 16.35 24.05
N LEU A 885 31.98 16.86 23.00
CA LEU A 885 32.37 16.08 21.82
C LEU A 885 33.83 15.60 21.93
N PRO A 886 34.15 14.40 21.42
CA PRO A 886 35.54 13.98 21.24
C PRO A 886 36.32 15.01 20.40
N ASP A 887 37.60 15.20 20.67
CA ASP A 887 38.45 16.03 19.79
C ASP A 887 38.60 15.33 18.44
N GLY A 888 38.37 16.05 17.34
CA GLY A 888 38.48 15.48 15.99
C GLY A 888 37.56 16.11 14.96
N LEU A 889 37.42 15.43 13.82
CA LEU A 889 36.55 15.85 12.74
C LEU A 889 35.09 15.53 13.05
N HIS A 890 34.24 16.52 12.88
CA HIS A 890 32.79 16.41 12.98
C HIS A 890 32.11 17.00 11.75
N ARG A 891 30.86 16.60 11.50
CA ARG A 891 30.06 17.10 10.38
C ARG A 891 28.71 17.59 10.87
N ILE A 892 28.36 18.83 10.51
CA ILE A 892 26.97 19.31 10.56
C ILE A 892 26.32 19.08 9.22
N GLU A 893 25.08 18.61 9.25
CA GLU A 893 24.12 18.72 8.17
C GLU A 893 22.96 19.62 8.61
N ALA A 894 22.61 20.59 7.78
CA ALA A 894 21.39 21.39 7.91
C ALA A 894 20.40 20.94 6.84
N ILE A 895 19.21 20.51 7.25
CA ILE A 895 18.16 20.01 6.36
C ILE A 895 16.96 20.95 6.48
N ALA A 896 16.59 21.63 5.40
CA ALA A 896 15.43 22.49 5.34
C ALA A 896 14.25 21.79 4.69
N PHE A 897 13.09 21.98 5.29
CA PHE A 897 11.82 21.44 4.83
C PHE A 897 10.88 22.58 4.45
N GLU A 898 10.22 22.48 3.30
CA GLU A 898 9.25 23.48 2.86
C GLU A 898 7.86 23.31 3.48
N ASN A 899 7.12 24.41 3.58
CA ASN A 899 5.74 24.38 4.06
C ASN A 899 4.74 24.21 2.89
N ASP A 900 4.86 23.10 2.16
CA ASP A 900 4.07 22.79 0.96
C ASP A 900 3.38 21.42 1.07
N ALA A 901 2.38 21.14 0.21
CA ALA A 901 1.70 19.85 -0.01
C ALA A 901 2.67 18.68 -0.17
N VAL A 902 3.75 18.93 -0.89
CA VAL A 902 4.89 18.03 -1.11
C VAL A 902 6.03 18.63 -0.31
N GLU A 903 6.38 18.03 0.84
CA GLU A 903 7.42 18.59 1.70
C GLU A 903 8.80 18.38 1.06
N ASN A 904 9.16 19.26 0.13
CA ASN A 904 10.44 19.21 -0.52
C ASN A 904 11.57 19.47 0.49
N VAL A 905 12.62 18.66 0.38
CA VAL A 905 13.74 18.66 1.32
C VAL A 905 15.03 19.08 0.62
N GLY A 906 15.68 20.10 1.17
CA GLY A 906 17.02 20.53 0.74
C GLY A 906 17.99 20.40 1.89
N SER A 907 19.26 20.07 1.62
CA SER A 907 20.27 20.01 2.68
C SER A 907 21.60 20.62 2.27
N ALA A 908 22.40 20.97 3.27
CA ALA A 908 23.78 21.39 3.13
C ALA A 908 24.60 20.78 4.27
N THR A 909 25.87 20.45 3.99
CA THR A 909 26.76 19.90 5.02
C THR A 909 28.03 20.72 5.17
N ARG A 910 28.60 20.72 6.38
CA ARG A 910 29.81 21.44 6.74
C ARG A 910 30.62 20.61 7.72
N ALA A 911 31.90 20.37 7.40
CA ALA A 911 32.82 19.70 8.31
C ALA A 911 33.54 20.72 9.21
N PHE A 912 33.73 20.39 10.48
CA PHE A 912 34.43 21.24 11.45
C PHE A 912 35.25 20.39 12.43
N ILE A 913 36.14 21.03 13.17
CA ILE A 913 37.08 20.33 14.05
C ILE A 913 36.87 20.81 15.48
N THR A 914 36.59 19.89 16.39
CA THR A 914 36.55 20.16 17.83
C THR A 914 37.96 20.04 18.41
N SER A 915 38.32 21.00 19.27
CA SER A 915 39.59 20.97 19.98
C SER A 915 39.44 21.53 21.39
N ASN A 916 39.06 20.66 22.32
CA ASN A 916 38.87 20.98 23.72
C ASN A 916 40.19 20.93 24.51
N ASN A 917 41.16 20.14 24.02
CA ASN A 917 42.50 20.02 24.61
C ASN A 917 43.61 20.74 23.81
N GLY A 918 43.24 21.47 22.73
CA GLY A 918 44.17 22.14 21.82
C GLY A 918 44.69 21.23 20.69
N LEU A 919 44.86 21.79 19.49
CA LEU A 919 45.45 21.07 18.35
C LEU A 919 46.97 21.03 18.50
N ILE A 920 47.55 19.85 18.29
CA ILE A 920 49.00 19.66 18.35
C ILE A 920 49.60 20.23 17.06
N ARG A 921 50.54 21.16 17.15
CA ARG A 921 51.55 21.35 16.08
C ARG A 921 52.60 20.28 16.33
N PRO A 922 52.49 19.08 15.73
CA PRO A 922 53.26 17.96 16.20
C PRO A 922 54.68 18.12 15.69
N SER A 923 55.65 17.83 16.54
CA SER A 923 56.93 17.36 16.03
C SER A 923 56.84 15.89 15.66
N LEU A 924 57.74 15.43 14.80
CA LEU A 924 57.91 14.01 14.50
C LEU A 924 58.15 13.21 15.79
N ALA A 925 58.78 13.83 16.79
CA ALA A 925 59.00 13.24 18.11
C ALA A 925 57.68 13.10 18.91
N ASP A 926 56.80 14.09 18.85
CA ASP A 926 55.49 14.05 19.53
C ASP A 926 54.62 12.94 18.93
N ILE A 927 54.53 12.91 17.59
CA ILE A 927 53.78 11.87 16.86
C ILE A 927 54.34 10.48 17.13
N ALA A 928 55.67 10.33 17.17
CA ALA A 928 56.31 9.04 17.42
C ALA A 928 56.03 8.46 18.83
N SER A 929 55.58 9.29 19.79
CA SER A 929 55.30 8.87 21.17
C SER A 929 53.86 8.47 21.45
N LEU A 930 52.92 8.86 20.57
CA LEU A 930 51.49 8.60 20.75
C LEU A 930 51.14 7.14 20.40
N ALA A 931 49.93 6.68 20.66
CA ALA A 931 49.47 5.34 20.24
C ALA A 931 48.83 5.39 18.85
N ASP A 932 48.84 4.27 18.11
CA ASP A 932 48.03 4.17 16.89
C ASP A 932 46.53 4.31 17.22
N GLY A 933 45.78 4.94 16.31
CA GLY A 933 44.39 5.31 16.50
C GLY A 933 44.17 6.65 17.24
N THR A 934 45.23 7.27 17.78
CA THR A 934 45.15 8.60 18.40
C THR A 934 44.75 9.64 17.35
N ALA A 935 43.69 10.40 17.63
CA ALA A 935 43.27 11.50 16.77
C ALA A 935 44.30 12.63 16.82
N VAL A 936 44.68 13.14 15.65
CA VAL A 936 45.64 14.23 15.48
C VAL A 936 45.12 15.21 14.44
N GLY A 937 45.32 16.50 14.69
CA GLY A 937 44.99 17.57 13.75
C GLY A 937 46.16 18.53 13.64
N VAL A 938 46.63 18.77 12.42
CA VAL A 938 47.72 19.70 12.10
C VAL A 938 47.16 20.86 11.28
N GLN A 939 47.27 22.07 11.79
CA GLN A 939 46.79 23.27 11.10
C GLN A 939 47.90 24.05 10.41
N ASN A 940 47.57 24.58 9.23
CA ASN A 940 48.42 25.47 8.45
C ASN A 940 49.82 24.88 8.23
N ALA A 941 49.88 23.59 7.92
CA ALA A 941 51.12 22.89 7.64
C ALA A 941 51.44 23.05 6.15
N THR A 942 52.66 23.45 5.83
CA THR A 942 53.12 23.51 4.45
C THR A 942 53.40 22.10 3.93
N VAL A 943 52.82 21.74 2.79
CA VAL A 943 53.12 20.48 2.08
C VAL A 943 54.53 20.58 1.51
N THR A 944 55.43 19.69 1.95
CA THR A 944 56.84 19.69 1.53
C THR A 944 57.14 18.71 0.40
N ALA A 945 56.27 17.74 0.15
CA ALA A 945 56.32 16.83 -1.00
C ALA A 945 54.95 16.16 -1.16
N ALA A 946 54.52 15.88 -2.40
CA ALA A 946 53.28 15.17 -2.68
C ALA A 946 53.52 14.01 -3.65
N PHE A 947 52.90 12.87 -3.36
CA PHE A 947 52.97 11.65 -4.16
C PHE A 947 51.56 11.03 -4.27
N ASN A 948 51.42 10.03 -5.14
CA ASN A 948 50.11 9.43 -5.38
C ASN A 948 49.66 8.58 -4.17
N GLY A 949 48.75 9.12 -3.36
CA GLY A 949 48.19 8.49 -2.16
C GLY A 949 48.82 8.92 -0.82
N PHE A 950 49.83 9.79 -0.83
CA PHE A 950 50.44 10.35 0.38
C PHE A 950 51.18 11.66 0.10
N PHE A 951 51.26 12.53 1.10
CA PHE A 951 52.06 13.75 1.07
C PHE A 951 52.76 13.97 2.40
N ASN A 952 53.74 14.85 2.40
CA ASN A 952 54.51 15.20 3.56
C ASN A 952 54.19 16.63 3.97
N ILE A 953 54.04 16.87 5.27
CA ILE A 953 53.85 18.20 5.84
C ILE A 953 55.06 18.60 6.70
N GLU A 954 55.34 19.90 6.78
CA GLU A 954 56.41 20.42 7.64
C GLU A 954 56.17 20.07 9.11
N ASP A 955 57.22 19.58 9.79
CA ASP A 955 57.30 19.51 11.25
C ASP A 955 57.36 20.93 11.85
N SER A 956 56.91 21.08 13.09
CA SER A 956 57.10 22.25 13.96
C SER A 956 58.51 22.88 13.91
N ASP A 957 59.58 22.10 13.72
CA ASP A 957 60.96 22.57 13.63
C ASP A 957 61.43 22.86 12.19
N ARG A 958 60.61 22.52 11.18
CA ARG A 958 60.91 22.59 9.73
C ARG A 958 62.15 21.82 9.30
N VAL A 959 62.63 20.87 10.10
CA VAL A 959 63.81 20.04 9.80
C VAL A 959 63.38 18.68 9.23
N ARG A 960 62.17 18.22 9.57
CA ARG A 960 61.61 16.93 9.15
C ARG A 960 60.21 17.06 8.56
N ALA A 961 59.79 16.01 7.88
CA ALA A 961 58.47 15.90 7.28
C ALA A 961 57.65 14.83 8.01
N ILE A 962 56.39 15.14 8.27
CA ILE A 962 55.41 14.16 8.77
C ILE A 962 54.68 13.59 7.56
N ARG A 963 54.68 12.26 7.44
CA ARG A 963 53.97 11.56 6.37
C ARG A 963 52.47 11.55 6.66
N VAL A 964 51.69 11.92 5.65
CA VAL A 964 50.23 11.93 5.67
C VAL A 964 49.75 11.07 4.51
N ARG A 965 48.95 10.05 4.81
CA ARG A 965 48.23 9.31 3.79
C ARG A 965 46.88 9.97 3.58
N SER A 966 46.55 10.28 2.33
CA SER A 966 45.28 10.88 1.98
C SER A 966 44.88 10.48 0.57
N SER A 967 43.57 10.34 0.35
CA SER A 967 42.97 10.25 -0.98
C SER A 967 42.81 11.62 -1.65
N THR A 968 42.95 12.71 -0.88
CA THR A 968 42.89 14.09 -1.38
C THR A 968 44.23 14.46 -2.02
N PRO A 969 44.26 14.72 -3.34
CA PRO A 969 45.47 15.21 -3.99
C PRO A 969 45.79 16.62 -3.50
N VAL A 970 47.07 16.86 -3.19
CA VAL A 970 47.58 18.16 -2.76
C VAL A 970 48.78 18.57 -3.59
N ILE A 971 49.05 19.86 -3.61
CA ILE A 971 50.19 20.44 -4.34
C ILE A 971 51.27 20.79 -3.32
N GLU A 972 52.53 20.50 -3.68
CA GLU A 972 53.68 20.94 -2.91
C GLU A 972 53.69 22.47 -2.75
N GLY A 973 53.97 22.95 -1.54
CA GLY A 973 53.95 24.37 -1.18
C GLY A 973 52.57 24.88 -0.72
N SER A 974 51.50 24.10 -0.84
CA SER A 974 50.20 24.47 -0.28
C SER A 974 50.23 24.43 1.25
N SER A 975 49.52 25.36 1.89
CA SER A 975 49.19 25.28 3.32
C SER A 975 47.94 24.45 3.47
N VAL A 976 48.00 23.39 4.28
CA VAL A 976 46.87 22.47 4.52
C VAL A 976 46.55 22.37 6.00
N THR A 977 45.28 22.08 6.30
CA THR A 977 44.89 21.52 7.59
C THR A 977 44.63 20.02 7.42
N VAL A 978 45.41 19.20 8.12
CA VAL A 978 45.29 17.74 8.09
C VAL A 978 44.61 17.30 9.36
N VAL A 979 43.57 16.49 9.24
CA VAL A 979 42.95 15.80 10.37
C VAL A 979 42.95 14.32 10.08
N GLY A 980 43.31 13.52 11.06
CA GLY A 980 43.35 12.09 10.88
C GLY A 980 43.71 11.35 12.15
N ARG A 981 44.03 10.08 11.98
CA ARG A 981 44.48 9.21 13.07
C ARG A 981 45.91 8.78 12.81
N LEU A 982 46.67 8.68 13.88
CA LEU A 982 47.99 8.08 13.79
C LEU A 982 47.85 6.60 13.42
N ALA A 983 48.62 6.20 12.44
CA ALA A 983 48.73 4.82 12.00
C ALA A 983 50.19 4.48 11.78
N THR A 984 50.49 3.19 11.92
CA THR A 984 51.75 2.63 11.46
C THR A 984 51.46 1.76 10.24
N THR A 985 52.16 2.01 9.13
CA THR A 985 52.02 1.20 7.92
C THR A 985 53.38 1.02 7.29
N ASP A 986 53.67 -0.22 6.91
CA ASP A 986 55.00 -0.62 6.42
C ASP A 986 56.16 -0.25 7.37
N GLY A 987 55.87 -0.15 8.67
CA GLY A 987 56.83 0.23 9.71
C GLY A 987 57.11 1.74 9.81
N GLU A 988 56.46 2.57 9.00
CA GLU A 988 56.52 4.03 9.11
C GLU A 988 55.31 4.60 9.84
N ARG A 989 55.59 5.61 10.66
CA ARG A 989 54.59 6.38 11.39
C ARG A 989 53.99 7.43 10.46
N GLU A 990 52.68 7.49 10.39
CA GLU A 990 51.98 8.46 9.53
C GLU A 990 50.64 8.91 10.12
N ILE A 991 50.11 9.99 9.55
CA ILE A 991 48.73 10.43 9.77
C ILE A 991 47.89 9.83 8.64
N ALA A 992 47.01 8.89 8.95
CA ALA A 992 45.95 8.49 8.04
C ALA A 992 44.87 9.59 8.07
N ALA A 993 44.88 10.46 7.06
CA ALA A 993 44.00 11.62 7.02
C ALA A 993 42.54 11.19 6.82
N ASP A 994 41.69 11.60 7.75
CA ASP A 994 40.23 11.56 7.63
C ASP A 994 39.73 12.76 6.80
N GLY A 995 40.50 13.86 6.76
CA GLY A 995 40.23 15.05 5.95
C GLY A 995 41.47 15.93 5.74
N VAL A 996 41.55 16.56 4.56
CA VAL A 996 42.58 17.54 4.20
C VAL A 996 41.89 18.77 3.59
N TYR A 997 42.11 19.93 4.20
CA TYR A 997 41.44 21.20 3.87
C TYR A 997 42.42 22.30 3.47
#